data_AF-A0A6S6Z9G2-F1
#
_entry.id   AF-A0A6S6Z9G2-F1
#
_cell.length_a   1.000
_cell.length_b   1.000
_cell.length_c   1.000
_cell.angle_alpha   90.00
_cell.angle_beta   90.00
_cell.angle_gamma   90.00
#
_symmetry.space_group_name_H-M   'P 1'
#
loop_
_entity.id
_entity.type
_entity.pdbx_description
1 polymer ?
#
loop_
_entity_poly.entity_id
_entity_poly.type
_entity_poly.pdbx_seq_one_letter_code
_entity_poly.pdbx_strand_id
1 'polypeptide(L)'
;MKTLKPFRLGLLSRPYRWQRRDMLGVSVLALVDIAQAPTLLMDQELWKLAGAEAGGVLDLATPKQYPEVLVSGHAYPHDAKTPGACAVRMKVGAIDKSLLVFGDRYWLDGKATAPLPFDRMRLDWSRAYGGPSVAENPLGIGTQDEEINGVRVRRLPNIEHPLQRIGGPAQRVAPASLTALPMDWPQRATHMGREYGQQWLEHDFPGFAPDMDWRFFNAAPPDQWGPANTELAGGTEYELWNMHPDHPVQRGRLPDWRARCFASRQADGSALEEIALRLTTAWFFPDRAQMVLIWHGALPVREDDAADILHIMPALEHARQPRDTSHYETVVQQRLDPDLGAVHALQDAQLVPEDICVELPQAGMEAVASRPSNRNLYAGAARRHARERESLLSQGLDPDLYMAPLDPLPEPPKLSDLPQTILRMQRELEEAKQLASGPAARALADPNLRELAEVSGVDMDALRKLDDDGKLPSGFDPRKVKRHLAEFDASPHAQAKLGAPPPLAQTLGPQVHQAYQQSAHQFAPPPPMPPLRAQRTRRKLEAQLKGSRDCRDLNLTGADLSGMDLSNVNFQRAILAGATLADARLDGSDLSDAVLAGADLTRASMRGVNLTRANLGRAHCVQTDFAKSQITETTWDHAHCERCSFLDSAWQLGRLHQTRLKDCDLSRAVFSQWTAMSATLEGCRFNEARLDQCLFMQGALANADFAHANLVRVGFMDVAFSGRFSLQDATLDGCSFAGRVELAGACLRGMQFRQGSARGATLSGADMRNARLTASDFSECRLQDADLTGLTAPDTHFVRTDFTGACLRNANLINCLLGKAIFLRANLDGANLFRADVAQALMDDSTGLDHAYTQGAKRWPARQPENPA
;
A
#
# COMPACT_ATOMS: atom_id res chain seq x y z
N MET A 1 -10.77 7.78 5.42
CA MET A 1 -10.81 6.71 6.44
C MET A 1 -9.76 5.63 6.17
N LYS A 2 -8.70 5.55 6.99
CA LYS A 2 -7.70 4.47 7.00
C LYS A 2 -8.24 3.28 7.80
N THR A 3 -8.11 2.07 7.27
CA THR A 3 -8.58 0.85 7.94
C THR A 3 -7.41 0.13 8.61
N LEU A 4 -7.49 -0.04 9.93
CA LEU A 4 -6.49 -0.72 10.75
C LEU A 4 -7.05 -2.09 11.14
N LYS A 5 -6.90 -3.12 10.31
CA LYS A 5 -7.52 -4.44 10.56
C LYS A 5 -6.49 -5.57 10.64
N PRO A 6 -6.81 -6.69 11.31
CA PRO A 6 -6.04 -7.93 11.17
C PRO A 6 -6.32 -8.59 9.81
N PHE A 7 -5.48 -9.56 9.41
CA PHE A 7 -5.66 -10.28 8.14
C PHE A 7 -6.84 -11.25 8.13
N ARG A 8 -7.40 -11.56 9.30
CA ARG A 8 -8.45 -12.57 9.48
C ARG A 8 -9.88 -12.02 9.54
N LEU A 9 -10.05 -10.70 9.69
CA LEU A 9 -11.37 -10.08 9.75
C LEU A 9 -11.70 -9.33 8.47
N GLY A 10 -12.91 -9.57 7.96
CA GLY A 10 -13.54 -8.74 6.95
C GLY A 10 -14.15 -7.49 7.59
N LEU A 11 -14.12 -6.37 6.87
CA LEU A 11 -14.79 -5.14 7.27
C LEU A 11 -15.52 -4.58 6.06
N LEU A 12 -16.83 -4.38 6.20
CA LEU A 12 -17.62 -3.57 5.30
C LEU A 12 -18.10 -2.33 6.04
N SER A 13 -18.09 -1.20 5.34
CA SER A 13 -18.62 0.05 5.87
C SER A 13 -19.44 0.77 4.82
N ARG A 14 -20.53 1.40 5.25
CA ARG A 14 -21.44 2.11 4.38
C ARG A 14 -22.00 3.35 5.09
N PRO A 15 -21.64 4.56 4.63
CA PRO A 15 -22.37 5.75 4.98
C PRO A 15 -23.81 5.66 4.45
N TYR A 16 -24.79 6.00 5.27
CA TYR A 16 -26.18 6.13 4.88
C TYR A 16 -26.87 7.22 5.70
N ARG A 17 -27.89 7.84 5.10
CA ARG A 17 -28.77 8.76 5.79
C ARG A 17 -30.11 8.08 6.08
N TRP A 18 -30.55 8.17 7.33
CA TRP A 18 -31.86 7.67 7.76
C TRP A 18 -32.52 8.67 8.70
N GLN A 19 -33.76 9.05 8.40
CA GLN A 19 -34.51 10.06 9.19
C GLN A 19 -33.68 11.32 9.46
N ARG A 20 -32.99 11.80 8.42
CA ARG A 20 -32.10 13.00 8.43
C ARG A 20 -30.92 12.91 9.40
N ARG A 21 -30.49 11.70 9.75
CA ARG A 21 -29.25 11.45 10.48
C ARG A 21 -28.28 10.70 9.59
N ASP A 22 -27.05 11.20 9.53
CA ASP A 22 -25.96 10.56 8.82
C ASP A 22 -25.31 9.52 9.73
N MET A 23 -25.19 8.30 9.22
CA MET A 23 -24.72 7.15 9.94
C MET A 23 -23.65 6.44 9.12
N LEU A 24 -22.61 5.94 9.79
CA LEU A 24 -21.69 4.95 9.25
C LEU A 24 -22.12 3.58 9.75
N GLY A 25 -22.74 2.79 8.88
CA GLY A 25 -22.99 1.38 9.13
C GLY A 25 -21.72 0.56 8.95
N VAL A 26 -21.54 -0.46 9.79
CA VAL A 26 -20.34 -1.31 9.85
C VAL A 26 -20.74 -2.76 9.99
N SER A 27 -20.12 -3.63 9.19
CA SER A 27 -20.17 -5.09 9.36
C SER A 27 -18.77 -5.65 9.54
N VAL A 28 -18.54 -6.34 10.66
CA VAL A 28 -17.33 -7.12 10.92
C VAL A 28 -17.64 -8.58 10.59
N LEU A 29 -16.81 -9.20 9.76
CA LEU A 29 -17.02 -10.57 9.27
C LEU A 29 -15.90 -11.49 9.72
N ALA A 30 -16.25 -12.68 10.18
CA ALA A 30 -15.31 -13.75 10.52
C ALA A 30 -15.67 -15.03 9.78
N LEU A 31 -14.71 -15.61 9.05
CA LEU A 31 -14.84 -16.96 8.49
C LEU A 31 -14.31 -17.97 9.51
N VAL A 32 -15.13 -18.98 9.79
CA VAL A 32 -14.87 -19.96 10.86
C VAL A 32 -14.91 -21.36 10.28
N ASP A 33 -13.85 -22.13 10.49
CA ASP A 33 -13.85 -23.58 10.31
C ASP A 33 -14.54 -24.23 11.52
N ILE A 34 -15.47 -25.15 11.27
CA ILE A 34 -16.25 -25.88 12.27
C ILE A 34 -16.12 -27.39 12.15
N ALA A 35 -15.11 -27.90 11.44
CA ALA A 35 -14.89 -29.33 11.28
C ALA A 35 -14.55 -30.03 12.61
N GLN A 36 -13.82 -29.33 13.49
CA GLN A 36 -13.43 -29.84 14.81
C GLN A 36 -13.77 -28.84 15.92
N ALA A 37 -12.89 -27.85 16.12
CA ALA A 37 -13.07 -26.73 17.02
C ALA A 37 -13.15 -25.44 16.19
N PRO A 38 -14.00 -24.47 16.59
CA PRO A 38 -14.11 -23.21 15.87
C PRO A 38 -12.76 -22.52 15.69
N THR A 39 -12.30 -22.42 14.45
CA THR A 39 -11.00 -21.83 14.11
C THR A 39 -11.20 -20.70 13.10
N LEU A 40 -10.57 -19.55 13.35
CA LEU A 40 -10.67 -18.36 12.51
C LEU A 40 -9.73 -18.44 11.31
N LEU A 41 -10.33 -18.36 10.12
CA LEU A 41 -9.65 -18.41 8.83
C LEU A 41 -9.31 -17.01 8.30
N MET A 42 -8.63 -16.93 7.16
CA MET A 42 -8.18 -15.66 6.58
C MET A 42 -9.32 -14.92 5.87
N ASP A 43 -9.28 -13.59 5.88
CA ASP A 43 -10.26 -12.74 5.16
C ASP A 43 -10.25 -13.02 3.65
N GLN A 44 -9.09 -13.34 3.07
CA GLN A 44 -9.00 -13.73 1.67
C GLN A 44 -9.81 -15.00 1.34
N GLU A 45 -9.88 -15.96 2.27
CA GLU A 45 -10.66 -17.18 2.11
C GLU A 45 -12.17 -16.89 2.23
N LEU A 46 -12.54 -15.96 3.11
CA LEU A 46 -13.91 -15.46 3.24
C LEU A 46 -14.44 -14.93 1.91
N TRP A 47 -13.69 -14.06 1.23
CA TRP A 47 -14.13 -13.48 -0.04
C TRP A 47 -14.18 -14.49 -1.18
N LYS A 48 -13.27 -15.48 -1.21
CA LYS A 48 -13.34 -16.60 -2.16
C LYS A 48 -14.60 -17.43 -1.95
N LEU A 49 -14.93 -17.74 -0.69
CA LEU A 49 -16.14 -18.48 -0.33
C LEU A 49 -17.41 -17.71 -0.69
N ALA A 50 -17.47 -16.42 -0.34
CA ALA A 50 -18.60 -15.55 -0.63
C ALA A 50 -18.83 -15.42 -2.14
N GLY A 51 -17.77 -15.25 -2.94
CA GLY A 51 -17.87 -15.20 -4.40
C GLY A 51 -18.41 -16.50 -5.02
N ALA A 52 -18.10 -17.65 -4.42
CA ALA A 52 -18.58 -18.95 -4.89
C ALA A 52 -20.02 -19.29 -4.45
N GLU A 53 -20.44 -18.85 -3.25
CA GLU A 53 -21.66 -19.36 -2.61
C GLU A 53 -22.74 -18.32 -2.30
N ALA A 54 -22.42 -17.03 -2.21
CA ALA A 54 -23.36 -15.99 -1.77
C ALA A 54 -24.09 -15.30 -2.94
N GLY A 55 -23.81 -15.67 -4.19
CA GLY A 55 -24.55 -15.15 -5.36
C GLY A 55 -24.39 -13.65 -5.63
N GLY A 56 -23.36 -13.01 -5.08
CA GLY A 56 -22.98 -11.63 -5.37
C GLY A 56 -22.78 -10.76 -4.13
N VAL A 57 -23.84 -10.54 -3.35
CA VAL A 57 -23.83 -9.61 -2.19
C VAL A 57 -23.93 -10.39 -0.89
N LEU A 58 -22.85 -10.37 -0.09
CA LEU A 58 -22.81 -11.03 1.22
C LEU A 58 -23.54 -10.22 2.29
N ASP A 59 -23.30 -8.90 2.34
CA ASP A 59 -23.93 -8.01 3.31
C ASP A 59 -23.94 -6.53 2.84
N LEU A 60 -24.81 -5.70 3.43
CA LEU A 60 -25.01 -4.29 3.07
C LEU A 60 -24.44 -3.29 4.10
N ALA A 61 -23.64 -3.75 5.06
CA ALA A 61 -23.02 -2.93 6.10
C ALA A 61 -24.02 -2.09 6.88
N THR A 62 -25.22 -2.60 7.10
CA THR A 62 -26.30 -1.89 7.78
C THR A 62 -26.86 -2.76 8.90
N PRO A 63 -27.05 -2.26 10.13
CA PRO A 63 -27.56 -3.06 11.24
C PRO A 63 -28.86 -3.77 10.90
N LYS A 64 -28.92 -5.10 11.06
CA LYS A 64 -30.17 -5.84 10.80
C LYS A 64 -31.14 -5.70 11.97
N GLN A 65 -32.43 -5.63 11.66
CA GLN A 65 -33.48 -5.56 12.68
C GLN A 65 -33.63 -6.91 13.40
N TYR A 66 -33.55 -8.01 12.66
CA TYR A 66 -33.64 -9.37 13.19
C TYR A 66 -32.30 -10.09 13.02
N PRO A 67 -31.82 -10.85 14.03
CA PRO A 67 -30.77 -11.82 13.78
C PRO A 67 -31.29 -12.91 12.85
N GLU A 68 -30.48 -13.37 11.91
CA GLU A 68 -30.89 -14.35 10.91
C GLU A 68 -29.86 -15.47 10.72
N VAL A 69 -30.35 -16.60 10.22
CA VAL A 69 -29.52 -17.75 9.88
C VAL A 69 -29.74 -18.13 8.42
N LEU A 70 -28.65 -18.41 7.72
CA LEU A 70 -28.64 -18.78 6.31
C LEU A 70 -27.84 -20.06 6.11
N VAL A 71 -28.19 -20.84 5.09
CA VAL A 71 -27.41 -21.98 4.63
C VAL A 71 -27.20 -21.90 3.13
N SER A 72 -25.95 -22.05 2.69
CA SER A 72 -25.59 -22.30 1.30
C SER A 72 -24.81 -23.60 1.19
N GLY A 73 -25.28 -24.55 0.39
CA GLY A 73 -24.68 -25.88 0.31
C GLY A 73 -25.54 -26.86 -0.47
N HIS A 74 -25.39 -28.14 -0.17
CA HIS A 74 -26.14 -29.21 -0.83
C HIS A 74 -26.80 -30.14 0.20
N ALA A 75 -27.82 -30.85 -0.25
CA ALA A 75 -28.40 -31.98 0.46
C ALA A 75 -27.72 -33.28 0.02
N TYR A 76 -27.48 -34.17 0.97
CA TYR A 76 -26.87 -35.48 0.76
C TYR A 76 -27.80 -36.58 1.34
N PRO A 77 -28.28 -37.53 0.54
CA PRO A 77 -29.10 -38.62 1.05
C PRO A 77 -28.21 -39.70 1.69
N HIS A 78 -28.38 -39.88 3.00
CA HIS A 78 -27.63 -40.88 3.77
C HIS A 78 -28.36 -42.22 3.95
N ASP A 79 -29.67 -42.27 3.70
CA ASP A 79 -30.46 -43.50 3.79
C ASP A 79 -30.44 -44.26 2.46
N ALA A 80 -29.72 -45.38 2.44
CA ALA A 80 -29.63 -46.28 1.28
C ALA A 80 -30.98 -46.86 0.84
N LYS A 81 -32.03 -46.82 1.69
CA LYS A 81 -33.38 -47.27 1.34
C LYS A 81 -34.17 -46.24 0.52
N THR A 82 -33.81 -44.96 0.62
CA THR A 82 -34.47 -43.87 -0.11
C THR A 82 -33.45 -42.95 -0.79
N PRO A 83 -32.63 -43.46 -1.73
CA PRO A 83 -31.51 -42.71 -2.31
C PRO A 83 -31.96 -41.51 -3.17
N GLY A 84 -33.25 -41.41 -3.49
CA GLY A 84 -33.84 -40.27 -4.21
C GLY A 84 -34.48 -39.21 -3.32
N ALA A 85 -34.46 -39.35 -1.99
CA ALA A 85 -35.09 -38.35 -1.11
C ALA A 85 -34.41 -38.26 0.26
N CYS A 86 -34.28 -37.04 0.77
CA CYS A 86 -33.89 -36.80 2.17
C CYS A 86 -34.56 -35.55 2.72
N ALA A 87 -34.68 -35.47 4.05
CA ALA A 87 -35.09 -34.25 4.73
C ALA A 87 -33.84 -33.50 5.18
N VAL A 88 -33.79 -32.19 4.95
CA VAL A 88 -32.75 -31.32 5.49
C VAL A 88 -33.35 -30.43 6.57
N ARG A 89 -32.57 -30.14 7.61
CA ARG A 89 -33.01 -29.28 8.72
C ARG A 89 -31.86 -28.40 9.18
N MET A 90 -32.17 -27.11 9.36
CA MET A 90 -31.31 -26.12 9.99
C MET A 90 -31.96 -25.73 11.32
N LYS A 91 -31.30 -26.04 12.43
CA LYS A 91 -31.72 -25.62 13.76
C LYS A 91 -30.58 -24.85 14.43
N VAL A 92 -30.85 -23.62 14.86
CA VAL A 92 -29.90 -22.77 15.61
C VAL A 92 -30.67 -22.09 16.74
N GLY A 93 -30.51 -22.58 17.96
CA GLY A 93 -31.32 -22.15 19.09
C GLY A 93 -32.82 -22.33 18.83
N ALA A 94 -33.56 -21.21 18.81
CA ALA A 94 -35.00 -21.18 18.53
C ALA A 94 -35.37 -21.14 17.04
N ILE A 95 -34.40 -20.86 16.15
CA ILE A 95 -34.62 -20.81 14.70
C ILE A 95 -34.55 -22.24 14.17
N ASP A 96 -35.63 -22.74 13.57
CA ASP A 96 -35.77 -24.14 13.18
C ASP A 96 -36.56 -24.28 11.87
N LYS A 97 -35.88 -24.71 10.82
CA LYS A 97 -36.47 -24.87 9.50
C LYS A 97 -36.11 -26.22 8.90
N SER A 98 -37.13 -26.91 8.40
CA SER A 98 -36.98 -28.20 7.72
C SER A 98 -37.51 -28.11 6.29
N LEU A 99 -36.80 -28.75 5.36
CA LEU A 99 -37.21 -28.88 3.95
C LEU A 99 -37.09 -30.35 3.54
N LEU A 100 -37.92 -30.75 2.58
CA LEU A 100 -37.82 -32.05 1.93
C LEU A 100 -37.12 -31.87 0.59
N VAL A 101 -36.15 -32.73 0.32
CA VAL A 101 -35.34 -32.70 -0.90
C VAL A 101 -35.53 -34.01 -1.64
N PHE A 102 -35.87 -33.89 -2.92
CA PHE A 102 -36.12 -34.99 -3.82
C PHE A 102 -35.20 -34.88 -5.02
N GLY A 103 -34.76 -36.01 -5.56
CA GLY A 103 -34.18 -36.05 -6.90
C GLY A 103 -35.20 -35.67 -7.96
N ASP A 104 -34.75 -35.65 -9.21
CA ASP A 104 -35.58 -35.16 -10.31
C ASP A 104 -36.86 -35.99 -10.44
N ARG A 105 -37.98 -35.28 -10.62
CA ARG A 105 -39.34 -35.81 -10.71
C ARG A 105 -40.11 -35.08 -11.78
N TYR A 106 -41.08 -35.77 -12.38
CA TYR A 106 -41.87 -35.25 -13.49
C TYR A 106 -43.35 -35.51 -13.25
N TRP A 107 -44.21 -34.68 -13.84
CA TRP A 107 -45.62 -34.97 -14.00
C TRP A 107 -45.83 -35.83 -15.25
N LEU A 108 -46.34 -37.04 -15.06
CA LEU A 108 -46.81 -37.94 -16.13
C LEU A 108 -48.29 -38.26 -15.87
N ASP A 109 -49.16 -37.92 -16.82
CA ASP A 109 -50.62 -38.11 -16.71
C ASP A 109 -51.22 -37.62 -15.38
N GLY A 110 -50.75 -36.47 -14.90
CA GLY A 110 -51.22 -35.85 -13.65
C GLY A 110 -50.73 -36.52 -12.36
N LYS A 111 -49.82 -37.50 -12.45
CA LYS A 111 -49.17 -38.16 -11.30
C LYS A 111 -47.69 -37.82 -11.27
N ALA A 112 -47.15 -37.61 -10.06
CA ALA A 112 -45.73 -37.39 -9.87
C ALA A 112 -44.97 -38.72 -10.01
N THR A 113 -43.86 -38.72 -10.75
CA THR A 113 -42.95 -39.88 -10.79
C THR A 113 -42.27 -40.09 -9.43
N ALA A 114 -41.77 -41.31 -9.20
CA ALA A 114 -40.84 -41.57 -8.11
C ALA A 114 -39.58 -40.68 -8.27
N PRO A 115 -38.98 -40.18 -7.18
CA PRO A 115 -37.77 -39.39 -7.27
C PRO A 115 -36.58 -40.24 -7.71
N LEU A 116 -35.81 -39.73 -8.67
CA LEU A 116 -34.56 -40.37 -9.09
C LEU A 116 -33.51 -40.29 -7.96
N PRO A 117 -32.62 -41.28 -7.82
CA PRO A 117 -31.46 -41.19 -6.93
C PRO A 117 -30.58 -39.98 -7.25
N PHE A 118 -29.96 -39.37 -6.23
CA PHE A 118 -28.99 -38.29 -6.41
C PHE A 118 -27.85 -38.38 -5.39
N ASP A 119 -26.62 -38.05 -5.79
CA ASP A 119 -25.47 -38.03 -4.87
C ASP A 119 -25.48 -36.76 -4.00
N ARG A 120 -25.82 -35.63 -4.61
CA ARG A 120 -26.03 -34.34 -3.94
C ARG A 120 -27.04 -33.47 -4.69
N MET A 121 -27.78 -32.64 -3.97
CA MET A 121 -28.76 -31.71 -4.54
C MET A 121 -28.53 -30.30 -4.01
N ARG A 122 -28.40 -29.30 -4.89
CA ARG A 122 -28.16 -27.91 -4.49
C ARG A 122 -29.35 -27.36 -3.69
N LEU A 123 -29.07 -26.70 -2.56
CA LEU A 123 -30.07 -26.07 -1.69
C LEU A 123 -30.23 -24.58 -2.01
N ASP A 124 -30.76 -24.27 -3.20
CA ASP A 124 -31.01 -22.88 -3.61
C ASP A 124 -32.35 -22.70 -4.32
N TRP A 125 -32.65 -21.45 -4.67
CA TRP A 125 -33.92 -21.07 -5.28
C TRP A 125 -34.18 -21.71 -6.64
N SER A 126 -33.13 -22.12 -7.39
CA SER A 126 -33.29 -22.79 -8.70
C SER A 126 -33.93 -24.17 -8.59
N ARG A 127 -33.88 -24.76 -7.39
CA ARG A 127 -34.41 -26.10 -7.07
C ARG A 127 -35.74 -26.07 -6.32
N ALA A 128 -36.20 -24.89 -5.91
CA ALA A 128 -37.48 -24.69 -5.24
C ALA A 128 -38.62 -24.42 -6.23
N TYR A 129 -39.87 -24.48 -5.75
CA TYR A 129 -41.04 -24.13 -6.55
C TYR A 129 -40.90 -22.71 -7.12
N GLY A 130 -41.17 -22.55 -8.41
CA GLY A 130 -41.07 -21.25 -9.07
C GLY A 130 -41.05 -21.34 -10.59
N GLY A 131 -40.48 -20.30 -11.19
CA GLY A 131 -40.29 -20.13 -12.63
C GLY A 131 -40.68 -18.71 -13.07
N PRO A 132 -40.46 -18.35 -14.34
CA PRO A 132 -40.63 -16.98 -14.85
C PRO A 132 -42.00 -16.31 -14.59
N SER A 133 -43.07 -17.08 -14.33
CA SER A 133 -44.39 -16.57 -13.97
C SER A 133 -44.64 -16.40 -12.46
N VAL A 134 -43.64 -16.70 -11.62
CA VAL A 134 -43.70 -16.63 -10.15
C VAL A 134 -42.69 -15.58 -9.70
N ALA A 135 -43.17 -14.37 -9.42
CA ALA A 135 -42.31 -13.24 -9.06
C ALA A 135 -41.51 -13.49 -7.78
N GLU A 136 -42.03 -14.32 -6.88
CA GLU A 136 -41.40 -14.71 -5.61
C GLU A 136 -40.21 -15.67 -5.79
N ASN A 137 -40.11 -16.35 -6.94
CA ASN A 137 -38.97 -17.18 -7.29
C ASN A 137 -38.90 -17.40 -8.82
N PRO A 138 -38.43 -16.38 -9.58
CA PRO A 138 -38.36 -16.46 -11.04
C PRO A 138 -37.37 -17.53 -11.54
N LEU A 139 -36.38 -17.90 -10.71
CA LEU A 139 -35.35 -18.88 -11.03
C LEU A 139 -35.79 -20.33 -10.77
N GLY A 140 -36.90 -20.53 -10.05
CA GLY A 140 -37.36 -21.85 -9.65
C GLY A 140 -37.94 -22.69 -10.77
N ILE A 141 -38.41 -23.88 -10.39
CA ILE A 141 -38.95 -24.88 -11.31
C ILE A 141 -40.34 -25.34 -10.83
N GLY A 142 -41.13 -25.95 -11.71
CA GLY A 142 -42.46 -26.47 -11.37
C GLY A 142 -43.64 -25.78 -12.02
N THR A 143 -43.43 -24.66 -12.73
CA THR A 143 -44.51 -23.94 -13.42
C THR A 143 -44.49 -24.02 -14.94
N GLN A 144 -43.37 -24.45 -15.52
CA GLN A 144 -43.18 -24.51 -16.97
C GLN A 144 -43.13 -25.94 -17.48
N ASP A 145 -43.72 -26.14 -18.66
CA ASP A 145 -43.52 -27.38 -19.42
C ASP A 145 -42.25 -27.23 -20.26
N GLU A 146 -41.50 -28.31 -20.37
CA GLU A 146 -40.30 -28.42 -21.18
C GLU A 146 -40.34 -29.71 -22.00
N GLU A 147 -39.61 -29.73 -23.10
CA GLU A 147 -39.50 -30.90 -23.96
C GLU A 147 -38.21 -31.65 -23.64
N ILE A 148 -38.33 -32.88 -23.15
CA ILE A 148 -37.19 -33.77 -22.88
C ILE A 148 -37.34 -34.99 -23.77
N ASN A 149 -36.36 -35.23 -24.65
CA ASN A 149 -36.35 -36.37 -25.57
C ASN A 149 -37.64 -36.51 -26.41
N GLY A 150 -38.24 -35.39 -26.84
CA GLY A 150 -39.47 -35.37 -27.64
C GLY A 150 -40.77 -35.54 -26.82
N VAL A 151 -40.70 -35.57 -25.49
CA VAL A 151 -41.85 -35.66 -24.60
C VAL A 151 -42.00 -34.35 -23.83
N ARG A 152 -43.19 -33.73 -23.93
CA ARG A 152 -43.55 -32.56 -23.13
C ARG A 152 -43.83 -32.99 -21.69
N VAL A 153 -42.99 -32.52 -20.77
CA VAL A 153 -43.06 -32.84 -19.35
C VAL A 153 -42.99 -31.58 -18.52
N ARG A 154 -43.52 -31.62 -17.29
CA ARG A 154 -43.31 -30.57 -16.29
C ARG A 154 -42.52 -31.17 -15.13
N ARG A 155 -41.36 -30.61 -14.82
CA ARG A 155 -40.58 -31.02 -13.64
C ARG A 155 -41.30 -30.64 -12.36
N LEU A 156 -41.17 -31.44 -11.32
CA LEU A 156 -41.48 -31.01 -9.96
C LEU A 156 -40.25 -30.34 -9.34
N PRO A 157 -40.42 -29.36 -8.44
CA PRO A 157 -39.30 -28.82 -7.69
C PRO A 157 -38.63 -29.91 -6.85
N ASN A 158 -37.31 -29.81 -6.72
CA ASN A 158 -36.54 -30.72 -5.89
C ASN A 158 -36.73 -30.39 -4.40
N ILE A 159 -36.96 -29.12 -4.06
CA ILE A 159 -37.14 -28.64 -2.70
C ILE A 159 -38.63 -28.35 -2.44
N GLU A 160 -39.19 -29.00 -1.42
CA GLU A 160 -40.57 -28.77 -0.95
C GLU A 160 -40.59 -28.48 0.55
N HIS A 161 -41.49 -27.59 0.98
CA HIS A 161 -41.77 -27.38 2.39
C HIS A 161 -42.61 -28.56 2.94
N PRO A 162 -42.28 -29.15 4.11
CA PRO A 162 -42.98 -30.33 4.64
C PRO A 162 -44.50 -30.15 4.79
N LEU A 163 -44.94 -28.93 5.13
CA LEU A 163 -46.35 -28.58 5.32
C LEU A 163 -47.06 -28.11 4.03
N GLN A 164 -46.35 -27.96 2.92
CA GLN A 164 -46.90 -27.48 1.64
C GLN A 164 -46.48 -28.39 0.48
N ARG A 165 -46.76 -29.69 0.63
CA ARG A 165 -46.48 -30.68 -0.42
C ARG A 165 -47.29 -30.40 -1.69
N ILE A 166 -46.65 -30.58 -2.84
CA ILE A 166 -47.32 -30.42 -4.14
C ILE A 166 -47.99 -31.74 -4.52
N GLY A 167 -49.31 -31.75 -4.54
CA GLY A 167 -50.15 -32.90 -4.90
C GLY A 167 -50.64 -32.90 -6.35
N GLY A 168 -50.53 -31.78 -7.07
CA GLY A 168 -50.96 -31.69 -8.47
C GLY A 168 -50.25 -30.60 -9.28
N PRO A 169 -50.23 -30.71 -10.64
CA PRO A 169 -49.45 -29.85 -11.52
C PRO A 169 -49.93 -28.39 -11.60
N ALA A 170 -51.16 -28.12 -11.17
CA ALA A 170 -51.73 -26.76 -11.11
C ALA A 170 -51.67 -26.13 -9.72
N GLN A 171 -51.27 -26.90 -8.69
CA GLN A 171 -51.21 -26.39 -7.32
C GLN A 171 -50.06 -25.39 -7.19
N ARG A 172 -50.37 -24.20 -6.68
CA ARG A 172 -49.37 -23.20 -6.29
C ARG A 172 -49.00 -23.36 -4.83
N VAL A 173 -47.72 -23.30 -4.52
CA VAL A 173 -47.17 -23.31 -3.15
C VAL A 173 -46.18 -22.15 -2.98
N ALA A 174 -45.86 -21.79 -1.74
CA ALA A 174 -44.83 -20.79 -1.51
C ALA A 174 -43.44 -21.37 -1.81
N PRO A 175 -42.58 -20.67 -2.57
CA PRO A 175 -41.17 -21.05 -2.71
C PRO A 175 -40.49 -21.10 -1.33
N ALA A 176 -39.68 -22.12 -1.07
CA ALA A 176 -38.96 -22.28 0.19
C ALA A 176 -37.49 -22.66 -0.06
N SER A 177 -36.59 -21.99 0.65
CA SER A 177 -35.14 -22.22 0.60
C SER A 177 -34.49 -21.84 1.95
N LEU A 178 -33.23 -22.20 2.14
CA LEU A 178 -32.40 -21.81 3.29
C LEU A 178 -31.39 -20.70 2.98
N THR A 179 -31.26 -20.31 1.70
CA THR A 179 -30.29 -19.29 1.26
C THR A 179 -30.92 -17.89 1.16
N ALA A 180 -30.09 -16.89 0.86
CA ALA A 180 -30.46 -15.48 0.83
C ALA A 180 -31.49 -15.16 -0.27
N LEU A 181 -32.45 -14.30 0.04
CA LEU A 181 -33.38 -13.70 -0.90
C LEU A 181 -32.69 -12.56 -1.68
N PRO A 182 -32.78 -12.52 -3.02
CA PRO A 182 -32.33 -11.38 -3.81
C PRO A 182 -33.07 -10.09 -3.47
N MET A 183 -32.38 -8.95 -3.56
CA MET A 183 -32.90 -7.64 -3.15
C MET A 183 -34.03 -7.13 -4.04
N ASP A 184 -34.02 -7.52 -5.31
CA ASP A 184 -34.97 -7.13 -6.36
C ASP A 184 -36.26 -7.98 -6.35
N TRP A 185 -36.29 -9.07 -5.57
CA TRP A 185 -37.47 -9.92 -5.46
C TRP A 185 -38.53 -9.30 -4.56
N PRO A 186 -39.84 -9.49 -4.85
CA PRO A 186 -40.93 -8.82 -4.12
C PRO A 186 -40.86 -8.96 -2.60
N GLN A 187 -40.38 -10.10 -2.09
CA GLN A 187 -40.25 -10.36 -0.64
C GLN A 187 -39.27 -9.41 0.06
N ARG A 188 -38.30 -8.84 -0.66
CA ARG A 188 -37.38 -7.81 -0.14
C ARG A 188 -37.68 -6.44 -0.73
N ALA A 189 -37.88 -6.34 -2.05
CA ALA A 189 -38.07 -5.08 -2.75
C ALA A 189 -39.27 -4.26 -2.25
N THR A 190 -40.32 -4.93 -1.73
CA THR A 190 -41.46 -4.22 -1.13
C THR A 190 -41.11 -3.44 0.14
N HIS A 191 -40.00 -3.76 0.80
CA HIS A 191 -39.49 -3.08 1.99
C HIS A 191 -38.57 -1.89 1.69
N MET A 192 -38.19 -1.65 0.43
CA MET A 192 -37.24 -0.59 0.05
C MET A 192 -37.78 0.84 0.29
N GLY A 193 -39.09 0.99 0.44
CA GLY A 193 -39.78 2.27 0.42
C GLY A 193 -40.04 2.77 -1.02
N ARG A 194 -40.92 3.75 -1.16
CA ARG A 194 -41.34 4.30 -2.47
C ARG A 194 -41.31 5.83 -2.52
N GLU A 195 -41.12 6.51 -1.39
CA GLU A 195 -41.22 7.97 -1.28
C GLU A 195 -39.95 8.71 -1.75
N TYR A 196 -39.50 8.46 -2.99
CA TYR A 196 -38.34 9.11 -3.62
C TYR A 196 -38.69 10.40 -4.38
N GLY A 197 -39.66 11.17 -3.89
CA GLY A 197 -40.15 12.40 -4.53
C GLY A 197 -39.23 13.62 -4.36
N GLN A 198 -39.71 14.80 -4.76
CA GLN A 198 -38.99 16.07 -4.60
C GLN A 198 -38.60 16.34 -3.14
N GLN A 199 -39.49 16.05 -2.20
CA GLN A 199 -39.23 16.22 -0.78
C GLN A 199 -38.04 15.36 -0.29
N TRP A 200 -37.93 14.12 -0.77
CA TRP A 200 -36.80 13.25 -0.47
C TRP A 200 -35.52 13.80 -1.10
N LEU A 201 -35.56 14.25 -2.36
CA LEU A 201 -34.39 14.83 -3.02
C LEU A 201 -33.83 16.05 -2.28
N GLU A 202 -34.72 16.89 -1.73
CA GLU A 202 -34.35 18.12 -1.03
C GLU A 202 -33.89 17.90 0.42
N HIS A 203 -34.44 16.89 1.12
CA HIS A 203 -34.25 16.75 2.56
C HIS A 203 -33.60 15.44 3.02
N ASP A 204 -33.72 14.38 2.24
CA ASP A 204 -33.37 13.02 2.68
C ASP A 204 -32.30 12.37 1.80
N PHE A 205 -32.15 12.76 0.52
CA PHE A 205 -31.05 12.33 -0.36
C PHE A 205 -29.69 12.66 0.27
N PRO A 206 -28.67 11.77 0.18
CA PRO A 206 -28.66 10.47 -0.53
C PRO A 206 -29.16 9.28 0.31
N GLY A 207 -29.98 9.53 1.33
CA GLY A 207 -30.51 8.53 2.27
C GLY A 207 -31.65 7.66 1.76
N PHE A 208 -32.14 6.80 2.63
CA PHE A 208 -33.27 5.93 2.32
C PHE A 208 -34.60 6.69 2.30
N ALA A 209 -35.60 6.15 1.58
CA ALA A 209 -36.94 6.73 1.54
C ALA A 209 -37.59 6.71 2.93
N PRO A 210 -38.32 7.75 3.37
CA PRO A 210 -38.89 7.83 4.72
C PRO A 210 -39.78 6.64 5.11
N ASP A 211 -40.43 6.00 4.14
CA ASP A 211 -41.31 4.83 4.30
C ASP A 211 -40.56 3.48 4.23
N MET A 212 -39.23 3.48 4.15
CA MET A 212 -38.44 2.25 4.10
C MET A 212 -38.64 1.39 5.36
N ASP A 213 -38.78 0.09 5.13
CA ASP A 213 -38.89 -0.92 6.17
C ASP A 213 -37.55 -1.63 6.34
N TRP A 214 -37.05 -1.63 7.57
CA TRP A 214 -35.71 -2.14 7.90
C TRP A 214 -35.55 -3.65 7.65
N ARG A 215 -36.65 -4.39 7.53
CA ARG A 215 -36.67 -5.79 7.08
C ARG A 215 -36.01 -5.98 5.71
N PHE A 216 -35.89 -4.93 4.91
CA PHE A 216 -35.14 -4.97 3.65
C PHE A 216 -33.71 -5.51 3.80
N PHE A 217 -33.04 -5.21 4.92
CA PHE A 217 -31.65 -5.63 5.16
C PHE A 217 -31.51 -7.07 5.64
N ASN A 218 -32.60 -7.71 6.06
CA ASN A 218 -32.62 -9.13 6.35
C ASN A 218 -32.62 -9.91 5.02
N ALA A 219 -31.56 -10.70 4.80
CA ALA A 219 -31.41 -11.49 3.59
C ALA A 219 -32.12 -12.84 3.69
N ALA A 220 -32.26 -13.39 4.90
CA ALA A 220 -32.97 -14.65 5.09
C ALA A 220 -34.49 -14.46 4.97
N PRO A 221 -35.22 -15.46 4.46
CA PRO A 221 -36.67 -15.52 4.62
C PRO A 221 -37.14 -15.39 6.09
N PRO A 222 -38.34 -14.81 6.37
CA PRO A 222 -38.80 -14.51 7.73
C PRO A 222 -38.88 -15.70 8.70
N ASP A 223 -39.03 -16.92 8.19
CA ASP A 223 -39.04 -18.15 8.99
C ASP A 223 -37.65 -18.59 9.48
N GLN A 224 -36.60 -17.80 9.18
CA GLN A 224 -35.22 -17.99 9.60
C GLN A 224 -34.70 -16.84 10.47
N TRP A 225 -35.61 -16.02 11.00
CA TRP A 225 -35.30 -14.89 11.87
C TRP A 225 -35.46 -15.25 13.35
N GLY A 226 -34.59 -14.71 14.19
CA GLY A 226 -34.79 -14.66 15.62
C GLY A 226 -35.66 -13.47 16.04
N PRO A 227 -35.76 -13.19 17.35
CA PRO A 227 -36.53 -12.05 17.86
C PRO A 227 -36.00 -10.69 17.36
N ALA A 228 -36.88 -9.70 17.22
CA ALA A 228 -36.49 -8.36 16.81
C ALA A 228 -35.52 -7.72 17.81
N ASN A 229 -34.53 -6.99 17.29
CA ASN A 229 -33.54 -6.21 18.04
C ASN A 229 -32.68 -7.02 19.03
N THR A 230 -32.57 -8.33 18.84
CA THR A 230 -31.64 -9.18 19.60
C THR A 230 -30.44 -9.57 18.76
N GLU A 231 -29.53 -10.36 19.34
CA GLU A 231 -28.39 -10.97 18.66
C GLU A 231 -28.44 -12.50 18.77
N LEU A 232 -27.66 -13.20 17.94
CA LEU A 232 -27.38 -14.61 18.11
C LEU A 232 -26.38 -14.76 19.26
N ALA A 233 -26.79 -15.37 20.37
CA ALA A 233 -25.93 -15.52 21.52
C ALA A 233 -24.78 -16.51 21.24
N GLY A 234 -23.57 -16.15 21.68
CA GLY A 234 -22.44 -17.08 21.77
C GLY A 234 -22.81 -18.34 22.54
N GLY A 235 -22.32 -19.49 22.09
CA GLY A 235 -22.64 -20.79 22.69
C GLY A 235 -23.98 -21.42 22.29
N THR A 236 -24.81 -20.72 21.49
CA THR A 236 -26.07 -21.25 20.95
C THR A 236 -25.82 -22.55 20.16
N GLU A 237 -26.55 -23.61 20.51
CA GLU A 237 -26.42 -24.90 19.82
C GLU A 237 -27.00 -24.84 18.40
N TYR A 238 -26.34 -25.53 17.48
CA TYR A 238 -26.84 -25.76 16.14
C TYR A 238 -26.84 -27.23 15.75
N GLU A 239 -27.76 -27.59 14.87
CA GLU A 239 -27.84 -28.88 14.18
C GLU A 239 -28.14 -28.66 12.69
N LEU A 240 -27.32 -29.27 11.82
CA LEU A 240 -27.48 -29.25 10.37
C LEU A 240 -27.61 -30.68 9.86
N TRP A 241 -28.78 -31.01 9.30
CA TRP A 241 -29.15 -32.38 8.96
C TRP A 241 -29.05 -32.61 7.45
N ASN A 242 -28.36 -33.68 7.05
CA ASN A 242 -28.20 -34.15 5.67
C ASN A 242 -27.62 -33.08 4.72
N MET A 243 -26.74 -32.21 5.22
CA MET A 243 -26.08 -31.16 4.43
C MET A 243 -24.56 -31.34 4.30
N HIS A 244 -24.01 -32.47 4.73
CA HIS A 244 -22.60 -32.82 4.58
C HIS A 244 -22.48 -34.21 3.96
N PRO A 245 -21.47 -34.46 3.09
CA PRO A 245 -21.29 -35.75 2.43
C PRO A 245 -21.11 -36.92 3.39
N ASP A 246 -20.38 -36.72 4.49
CA ASP A 246 -20.02 -37.80 5.43
C ASP A 246 -20.74 -37.73 6.79
N HIS A 247 -21.44 -36.63 7.07
CA HIS A 247 -22.01 -36.37 8.39
C HIS A 247 -23.52 -36.14 8.26
N PRO A 248 -24.36 -37.16 8.55
CA PRO A 248 -25.81 -37.04 8.47
C PRO A 248 -26.37 -35.94 9.37
N VAL A 249 -25.71 -35.66 10.50
CA VAL A 249 -26.02 -34.52 11.37
C VAL A 249 -24.71 -33.88 11.84
N GLN A 250 -24.47 -32.63 11.45
CA GLN A 250 -23.43 -31.80 12.02
C GLN A 250 -23.99 -31.04 13.23
N ARG A 251 -23.35 -31.17 14.38
CA ARG A 251 -23.74 -30.50 15.63
C ARG A 251 -22.59 -29.66 16.15
N GLY A 252 -22.92 -28.51 16.75
CA GLY A 252 -21.94 -27.69 17.43
C GLY A 252 -22.58 -26.54 18.19
N ARG A 253 -21.74 -25.59 18.59
CA ARG A 253 -22.16 -24.32 19.22
C ARG A 253 -21.58 -23.16 18.44
N LEU A 254 -22.33 -22.07 18.33
CA LEU A 254 -21.77 -20.81 17.86
C LEU A 254 -20.61 -20.40 18.79
N PRO A 255 -19.48 -19.93 18.26
CA PRO A 255 -18.35 -19.49 19.07
C PRO A 255 -18.75 -18.40 20.06
N ASP A 256 -18.21 -18.46 21.29
CA ASP A 256 -18.44 -17.44 22.33
C ASP A 256 -17.47 -16.26 22.14
N TRP A 257 -17.55 -15.63 20.96
CA TRP A 257 -16.68 -14.54 20.52
C TRP A 257 -17.44 -13.22 20.45
N ARG A 258 -16.75 -12.13 20.76
CA ARG A 258 -17.25 -10.76 20.66
C ARG A 258 -16.42 -10.00 19.63
N ALA A 259 -17.06 -9.52 18.56
CA ALA A 259 -16.44 -8.53 17.70
C ALA A 259 -16.55 -7.14 18.34
N ARG A 260 -15.50 -6.34 18.20
CA ARG A 260 -15.48 -4.92 18.55
C ARG A 260 -15.04 -4.13 17.32
N CYS A 261 -15.46 -2.88 17.24
CA CYS A 261 -14.97 -1.98 16.20
C CYS A 261 -14.84 -0.58 16.79
N PHE A 262 -13.72 0.08 16.49
CA PHE A 262 -13.44 1.43 16.97
C PHE A 262 -13.30 2.38 15.80
N ALA A 263 -13.73 3.62 15.99
CA ALA A 263 -13.53 4.71 15.04
C ALA A 263 -12.82 5.88 15.73
N SER A 264 -12.01 6.62 14.97
CA SER A 264 -11.43 7.89 15.42
C SER A 264 -11.61 8.96 14.34
N ARG A 265 -11.88 10.18 14.82
CA ARG A 265 -11.94 11.40 14.00
C ARG A 265 -10.63 12.20 14.04
N GLN A 266 -9.65 11.74 14.82
CA GLN A 266 -8.37 12.42 15.00
C GLN A 266 -7.31 11.82 14.08
N ALA A 267 -6.46 12.67 13.48
CA ALA A 267 -5.46 12.22 12.52
C ALA A 267 -4.41 11.29 13.16
N ASP A 268 -4.10 11.52 14.45
CA ASP A 268 -3.23 10.68 15.27
C ASP A 268 -3.90 9.41 15.79
N GLY A 269 -5.20 9.20 15.53
CA GLY A 269 -5.94 8.03 15.99
C GLY A 269 -6.34 8.05 17.46
N SER A 270 -6.18 9.17 18.17
CA SER A 270 -6.66 9.36 19.54
C SER A 270 -8.20 9.44 19.63
N ALA A 271 -8.73 9.44 20.87
CA ALA A 271 -10.16 9.53 21.16
C ALA A 271 -11.00 8.45 20.43
N LEU A 272 -10.65 7.18 20.66
CA LEU A 272 -11.37 6.06 20.07
C LEU A 272 -12.81 5.98 20.59
N GLU A 273 -13.76 5.87 19.66
CA GLU A 273 -15.16 5.63 19.94
C GLU A 273 -15.50 4.18 19.55
N GLU A 274 -16.04 3.39 20.48
CA GLU A 274 -16.49 2.03 20.19
C GLU A 274 -17.85 2.03 19.49
N ILE A 275 -17.92 1.37 18.34
CA ILE A 275 -19.16 1.11 17.62
C ILE A 275 -19.78 -0.15 18.22
N ALA A 276 -20.96 0.01 18.83
CA ALA A 276 -21.68 -1.13 19.41
C ALA A 276 -22.08 -2.13 18.31
N LEU A 277 -21.57 -3.35 18.39
CA LEU A 277 -21.78 -4.43 17.43
C LEU A 277 -22.71 -5.51 18.00
N ARG A 278 -23.56 -6.09 17.16
CA ARG A 278 -24.41 -7.25 17.47
C ARG A 278 -24.24 -8.39 16.47
N LEU A 279 -24.07 -9.62 16.94
CA LEU A 279 -24.05 -10.79 16.05
C LEU A 279 -25.45 -11.00 15.48
N THR A 280 -25.65 -10.71 14.21
CA THR A 280 -26.99 -10.69 13.60
C THR A 280 -27.08 -11.54 12.35
N THR A 281 -25.99 -12.19 11.93
CA THR A 281 -26.04 -13.21 10.87
C THR A 281 -25.07 -14.33 11.16
N ALA A 282 -25.58 -15.57 11.09
CA ALA A 282 -24.76 -16.77 10.97
C ALA A 282 -25.09 -17.45 9.64
N TRP A 283 -24.12 -17.51 8.74
CA TRP A 283 -24.28 -18.11 7.42
C TRP A 283 -23.44 -19.38 7.34
N PHE A 284 -24.10 -20.54 7.25
CA PHE A 284 -23.45 -21.84 7.21
C PHE A 284 -23.15 -22.30 5.78
N PHE A 285 -22.00 -22.96 5.63
CA PHE A 285 -21.54 -23.64 4.43
C PHE A 285 -21.24 -25.11 4.79
N PRO A 286 -22.28 -25.93 4.98
CA PRO A 286 -22.16 -27.18 5.74
C PRO A 286 -21.24 -28.20 5.06
N ASP A 287 -21.31 -28.32 3.73
CA ASP A 287 -20.45 -29.16 2.89
C ASP A 287 -18.94 -28.93 3.09
N ARG A 288 -18.56 -27.71 3.49
CA ARG A 288 -17.16 -27.32 3.74
C ARG A 288 -16.82 -27.31 5.23
N ALA A 289 -17.78 -27.64 6.10
CA ALA A 289 -17.69 -27.46 7.53
C ALA A 289 -17.22 -26.05 7.90
N GLN A 290 -17.84 -25.02 7.30
CA GLN A 290 -17.50 -23.62 7.53
C GLN A 290 -18.75 -22.79 7.86
N MET A 291 -18.56 -21.66 8.55
CA MET A 291 -19.57 -20.62 8.70
C MET A 291 -18.97 -19.23 8.63
N VAL A 292 -19.78 -18.25 8.22
CA VAL A 292 -19.46 -16.83 8.34
C VAL A 292 -20.33 -16.21 9.42
N LEU A 293 -19.70 -15.53 10.36
CA LEU A 293 -20.36 -14.73 11.40
C LEU A 293 -20.25 -13.26 11.03
N ILE A 294 -21.37 -12.52 11.11
CA ILE A 294 -21.42 -11.09 10.77
C ILE A 294 -22.01 -10.31 11.92
N TRP A 295 -21.19 -9.43 12.50
CA TRP A 295 -21.60 -8.48 13.51
C TRP A 295 -21.86 -7.13 12.86
N HIS A 296 -23.01 -6.54 13.15
CA HIS A 296 -23.40 -5.25 12.58
C HIS A 296 -23.50 -4.19 13.68
N GLY A 297 -23.10 -2.96 13.36
CA GLY A 297 -23.30 -1.78 14.18
C GLY A 297 -23.38 -0.53 13.31
N ALA A 298 -23.67 0.59 13.95
CA ALA A 298 -23.66 1.89 13.28
C ALA A 298 -23.23 2.99 14.23
N LEU A 299 -22.63 4.03 13.67
CA LEU A 299 -22.14 5.20 14.39
C LEU A 299 -22.67 6.48 13.73
N PRO A 300 -23.15 7.49 14.48
CA PRO A 300 -23.46 8.80 13.90
C PRO A 300 -22.20 9.48 13.34
N VAL A 301 -22.32 10.05 12.14
CA VAL A 301 -21.24 10.77 11.47
C VAL A 301 -21.64 12.21 11.20
N ARG A 302 -20.64 13.09 11.06
CA ARG A 302 -20.85 14.51 10.80
C ARG A 302 -21.03 14.79 9.31
N GLU A 303 -20.46 13.93 8.47
CA GLU A 303 -20.55 14.03 7.02
C GLU A 303 -21.30 12.81 6.46
N ASP A 304 -22.16 13.02 5.47
CA ASP A 304 -23.00 11.99 4.83
C ASP A 304 -22.23 10.86 4.13
N ASP A 305 -20.94 11.04 3.87
CA ASP A 305 -20.00 10.03 3.36
C ASP A 305 -18.97 9.58 4.40
N ALA A 306 -19.16 9.95 5.67
CA ALA A 306 -18.30 9.61 6.81
C ALA A 306 -16.83 10.06 6.68
N ALA A 307 -16.56 11.13 5.92
CA ALA A 307 -15.21 11.71 5.82
C ALA A 307 -14.62 12.19 7.15
N ASP A 308 -15.46 12.53 8.14
CA ASP A 308 -15.02 12.88 9.48
C ASP A 308 -14.37 11.69 10.21
N ILE A 309 -14.62 10.45 9.78
CA ILE A 309 -13.96 9.27 10.33
C ILE A 309 -12.62 9.04 9.62
N LEU A 310 -11.53 9.33 10.35
CA LEU A 310 -10.18 9.21 9.83
C LEU A 310 -9.64 7.79 9.96
N HIS A 311 -10.01 7.06 11.01
CA HIS A 311 -9.55 5.68 11.25
C HIS A 311 -10.69 4.77 11.69
N ILE A 312 -10.64 3.50 11.26
CA ILE A 312 -11.55 2.44 11.70
C ILE A 312 -10.76 1.15 11.98
N MET A 313 -11.07 0.48 13.10
CA MET A 313 -10.31 -0.68 13.57
C MET A 313 -11.24 -1.78 14.12
N PRO A 314 -11.47 -2.86 13.37
CA PRO A 314 -12.17 -4.04 13.87
C PRO A 314 -11.23 -4.95 14.68
N ALA A 315 -11.79 -5.58 15.69
CA ALA A 315 -11.13 -6.57 16.53
C ALA A 315 -12.11 -7.70 16.90
N LEU A 316 -11.55 -8.82 17.35
CA LEU A 316 -12.28 -9.96 17.88
C LEU A 316 -11.65 -10.35 19.22
N GLU A 317 -12.47 -10.70 20.20
CA GLU A 317 -12.02 -11.19 21.51
C GLU A 317 -12.89 -12.37 21.95
N HIS A 318 -12.37 -13.20 22.86
CA HIS A 318 -13.22 -14.15 23.58
C HIS A 318 -14.19 -13.36 24.46
N ALA A 319 -15.49 -13.67 24.41
CA ALA A 319 -16.51 -12.88 25.12
C ALA A 319 -16.27 -12.81 26.65
N ARG A 320 -15.59 -13.82 27.20
CA ARG A 320 -15.25 -13.93 28.63
C ARG A 320 -13.88 -13.38 29.01
N GLN A 321 -13.11 -12.87 28.05
CA GLN A 321 -11.78 -12.29 28.26
C GLN A 321 -11.69 -10.94 27.51
N PRO A 322 -12.54 -9.95 27.85
CA PRO A 322 -12.53 -8.68 27.17
C PRO A 322 -11.23 -7.92 27.43
N ARG A 323 -10.70 -7.26 26.39
CA ARG A 323 -9.53 -6.37 26.52
C ARG A 323 -9.98 -4.95 26.87
N ASP A 324 -9.17 -4.24 27.64
CA ASP A 324 -9.42 -2.84 28.00
C ASP A 324 -9.33 -1.94 26.75
N THR A 325 -10.06 -0.81 26.73
CA THR A 325 -9.99 0.15 25.62
C THR A 325 -8.58 0.73 25.42
N SER A 326 -7.81 0.90 26.50
CA SER A 326 -6.42 1.37 26.46
C SER A 326 -5.47 0.46 25.65
N HIS A 327 -5.77 -0.83 25.58
CA HIS A 327 -5.06 -1.77 24.70
C HIS A 327 -5.22 -1.35 23.23
N TYR A 328 -6.45 -1.04 22.82
CA TYR A 328 -6.77 -0.66 21.44
C TYR A 328 -6.21 0.71 21.07
N GLU A 329 -6.20 1.67 22.01
CA GLU A 329 -5.53 2.96 21.82
C GLU A 329 -4.04 2.76 21.51
N THR A 330 -3.37 1.89 22.24
CA THR A 330 -1.95 1.55 22.01
C THR A 330 -1.73 0.93 20.63
N VAL A 331 -2.60 -0.01 20.22
CA VAL A 331 -2.51 -0.66 18.90
C VAL A 331 -2.68 0.34 17.75
N VAL A 332 -3.60 1.30 17.88
CA VAL A 332 -3.76 2.36 16.87
C VAL A 332 -2.49 3.19 16.75
N GLN A 333 -1.91 3.65 17.86
CA GLN A 333 -0.66 4.42 17.83
C GLN A 333 0.46 3.64 17.14
N GLN A 334 0.64 2.36 17.49
CA GLN A 334 1.65 1.50 16.88
C GLN A 334 1.44 1.29 15.38
N ARG A 335 0.20 1.10 14.91
CA ARG A 335 -0.11 0.88 13.49
C ARG A 335 -0.15 2.17 12.66
N LEU A 336 -0.22 3.33 13.30
CA LEU A 336 -0.08 4.64 12.66
C LEU A 336 1.35 5.16 12.62
N ASP A 337 2.29 4.49 13.31
CA ASP A 337 3.71 4.84 13.27
C ASP A 337 4.24 4.87 11.80
N PRO A 338 4.89 5.98 11.37
CA PRO A 338 5.36 6.12 9.99
C PRO A 338 6.43 5.10 9.56
N ASP A 339 7.27 4.65 10.50
CA ASP A 339 8.42 3.80 10.22
C ASP A 339 8.10 2.32 10.48
N LEU A 340 7.32 2.05 11.53
CA LEU A 340 7.05 0.72 12.05
C LEU A 340 5.59 0.26 11.88
N GLY A 341 4.68 1.14 11.45
CA GLY A 341 3.26 0.82 11.33
C GLY A 341 2.98 -0.39 10.44
N ALA A 342 3.75 -0.55 9.35
CA ALA A 342 3.65 -1.71 8.47
C ALA A 342 4.06 -3.03 9.15
N VAL A 343 5.01 -2.99 10.09
CA VAL A 343 5.45 -4.15 10.87
C VAL A 343 4.39 -4.50 11.92
N HIS A 344 3.85 -3.50 12.62
CA HIS A 344 2.76 -3.70 13.58
C HIS A 344 1.47 -4.21 12.93
N ALA A 345 1.19 -3.83 11.69
CA ALA A 345 0.06 -4.35 10.93
C ALA A 345 0.11 -5.88 10.74
N LEU A 346 1.30 -6.49 10.79
CA LEU A 346 1.49 -7.94 10.68
C LEU A 346 1.11 -8.72 11.95
N GLN A 347 0.88 -8.03 13.08
CA GLN A 347 0.61 -8.66 14.37
C GLN A 347 -0.89 -8.84 14.60
N ASP A 348 -1.47 -9.89 14.03
CA ASP A 348 -2.90 -10.22 14.18
C ASP A 348 -3.30 -10.39 15.66
N ALA A 349 -2.41 -10.92 16.50
CA ALA A 349 -2.60 -11.14 17.94
C ALA A 349 -3.06 -9.90 18.73
N GLN A 350 -2.71 -8.72 18.23
CA GLN A 350 -3.11 -7.44 18.81
C GLN A 350 -4.62 -7.18 18.68
N LEU A 351 -5.26 -7.75 17.65
CA LEU A 351 -6.67 -7.51 17.32
C LEU A 351 -7.52 -8.80 17.31
N VAL A 352 -6.91 -9.97 17.41
CA VAL A 352 -7.57 -11.28 17.41
C VAL A 352 -6.86 -12.22 18.40
N PRO A 353 -7.55 -13.15 19.10
CA PRO A 353 -6.89 -14.14 19.95
C PRO A 353 -6.07 -15.13 19.13
N GLU A 354 -4.83 -15.41 19.55
CA GLU A 354 -3.94 -16.32 18.81
C GLU A 354 -4.40 -17.78 18.85
N ASP A 355 -5.07 -18.19 19.93
CA ASP A 355 -5.49 -19.57 20.17
C ASP A 355 -6.56 -20.06 19.20
N ILE A 356 -7.28 -19.15 18.55
CA ILE A 356 -8.29 -19.46 17.54
C ILE A 356 -7.76 -19.32 16.11
N CYS A 357 -6.47 -19.02 15.90
CA CYS A 357 -5.90 -18.77 14.58
C CYS A 357 -5.17 -20.00 14.02
N VAL A 358 -5.39 -20.33 12.73
CA VAL A 358 -4.60 -21.36 12.02
C VAL A 358 -3.14 -20.92 11.84
N GLU A 359 -2.16 -21.78 12.12
CA GLU A 359 -0.74 -21.51 11.83
C GLU A 359 -0.49 -21.29 10.33
N LEU A 360 0.31 -20.28 9.99
CA LEU A 360 0.69 -19.99 8.60
C LEU A 360 1.59 -21.11 8.04
N PRO A 361 1.37 -21.59 6.79
CA PRO A 361 2.22 -22.61 6.18
C PRO A 361 3.70 -22.16 6.09
N GLN A 362 4.63 -22.92 6.69
CA GLN A 362 6.06 -22.58 6.79
C GLN A 362 6.90 -22.85 5.51
N ALA A 363 6.27 -23.34 4.43
CA ALA A 363 6.92 -24.02 3.30
C ALA A 363 7.92 -23.17 2.46
N GLY A 364 8.10 -21.88 2.74
CA GLY A 364 9.01 -20.99 1.99
C GLY A 364 10.36 -20.68 2.66
N MET A 365 10.48 -20.78 3.99
CA MET A 365 11.67 -20.28 4.72
C MET A 365 12.73 -21.34 5.05
N GLU A 366 12.38 -22.63 5.04
CA GLU A 366 13.37 -23.72 5.15
C GLU A 366 14.43 -23.63 4.05
N ALA A 367 14.09 -23.07 2.88
CA ALA A 367 14.99 -22.83 1.76
C ALA A 367 16.03 -21.72 1.98
N VAL A 368 15.82 -20.79 2.93
CA VAL A 368 16.75 -19.68 3.23
C VAL A 368 17.78 -20.09 4.29
N ALA A 369 17.34 -20.80 5.33
CA ALA A 369 18.24 -21.36 6.36
C ALA A 369 19.14 -22.48 5.78
N SER A 370 18.65 -23.25 4.81
CA SER A 370 19.40 -24.31 4.12
C SER A 370 20.31 -23.83 2.98
N ARG A 371 20.42 -22.51 2.73
CA ARG A 371 21.32 -21.99 1.67
C ARG A 371 22.78 -22.41 1.94
N PRO A 372 23.51 -22.90 0.91
CA PRO A 372 24.90 -23.32 1.05
C PRO A 372 25.80 -22.25 1.69
N SER A 373 25.51 -20.96 1.45
CA SER A 373 26.24 -19.84 2.03
C SER A 373 26.17 -19.79 3.55
N ASN A 374 25.00 -19.95 4.16
CA ASN A 374 24.83 -19.90 5.62
C ASN A 374 25.42 -21.14 6.30
N ARG A 375 25.24 -22.32 5.68
CA ARG A 375 25.84 -23.57 6.16
C ARG A 375 27.36 -23.54 6.09
N ASN A 376 27.94 -22.94 5.04
CA ASN A 376 29.38 -22.78 4.88
C ASN A 376 29.97 -21.75 5.85
N LEU A 377 29.25 -20.66 6.14
CA LEU A 377 29.67 -19.64 7.10
C LEU A 377 29.78 -20.23 8.51
N TYR A 378 28.76 -20.97 8.95
CA TYR A 378 28.73 -21.63 10.26
C TYR A 378 29.76 -22.77 10.34
N ALA A 379 29.90 -23.60 9.30
CA ALA A 379 30.97 -24.61 9.24
C ALA A 379 32.37 -23.98 9.25
N GLY A 380 32.53 -22.75 8.76
CA GLY A 380 33.76 -21.96 8.90
C GLY A 380 34.00 -21.49 10.33
N ALA A 381 32.98 -20.97 11.00
CA ALA A 381 33.05 -20.55 12.40
C ALA A 381 33.34 -21.72 13.35
N ALA A 382 32.65 -22.86 13.17
CA ALA A 382 32.88 -24.08 13.95
C ALA A 382 34.31 -24.62 13.77
N ARG A 383 34.86 -24.59 12.55
CA ARG A 383 36.26 -24.99 12.29
C ARG A 383 37.28 -24.06 12.94
N ARG A 384 37.02 -22.75 12.98
CA ARG A 384 37.87 -21.79 13.69
C ARG A 384 37.82 -22.02 15.19
N HIS A 385 36.62 -22.16 15.75
CA HIS A 385 36.39 -22.45 17.16
C HIS A 385 37.09 -23.75 17.60
N ALA A 386 36.97 -24.82 16.81
CA ALA A 386 37.67 -26.08 17.10
C ALA A 386 39.21 -25.94 17.10
N ARG A 387 39.78 -25.20 16.13
CA ARG A 387 41.23 -24.96 16.05
C ARG A 387 41.75 -24.12 17.21
N GLU A 388 41.00 -23.10 17.60
CA GLU A 388 41.36 -22.23 18.72
C GLU A 388 41.30 -23.00 20.04
N ARG A 389 40.29 -23.86 20.21
CA ARG A 389 40.17 -24.77 21.35
C ARG A 389 41.35 -25.73 21.44
N GLU A 390 41.75 -26.33 20.32
CA GLU A 390 42.89 -27.24 20.23
C GLU A 390 44.22 -26.50 20.52
N SER A 391 44.37 -25.26 20.03
CA SER A 391 45.53 -24.41 20.34
C SER A 391 45.63 -24.10 21.83
N LEU A 392 44.53 -23.74 22.50
CA LEU A 392 44.54 -23.46 23.94
C LEU A 392 44.86 -24.71 24.77
N LEU A 393 44.29 -25.86 24.40
CA LEU A 393 44.63 -27.15 25.02
C LEU A 393 46.11 -27.50 24.86
N SER A 394 46.68 -27.26 23.67
CA SER A 394 48.11 -27.52 23.40
C SER A 394 49.06 -26.63 24.23
N GLN A 395 48.55 -25.51 24.73
CA GLN A 395 49.27 -24.58 25.62
C GLN A 395 48.99 -24.85 27.10
N GLY A 396 48.22 -25.90 27.43
CA GLY A 396 47.87 -26.27 28.80
C GLY A 396 46.81 -25.38 29.44
N LEU A 397 46.08 -24.58 28.65
CA LEU A 397 45.02 -23.69 29.12
C LEU A 397 43.66 -24.36 28.95
N ASP A 398 42.76 -24.21 29.92
CA ASP A 398 41.39 -24.72 29.86
C ASP A 398 40.54 -23.82 28.93
N PRO A 399 40.12 -24.30 27.75
CA PRO A 399 39.42 -23.45 26.79
C PRO A 399 38.06 -22.98 27.28
N ASP A 400 37.42 -23.66 28.23
CA ASP A 400 36.11 -23.26 28.75
C ASP A 400 36.19 -21.99 29.62
N LEU A 401 37.39 -21.60 30.06
CA LEU A 401 37.65 -20.33 30.76
C LEU A 401 38.00 -19.18 29.81
N TYR A 402 38.43 -19.47 28.58
CA TYR A 402 39.00 -18.48 27.65
C TYR A 402 38.25 -18.35 26.32
N MET A 403 37.29 -19.23 26.05
CA MET A 403 36.48 -19.20 24.83
C MET A 403 35.00 -19.08 25.16
N ALA A 404 34.29 -18.23 24.41
CA ALA A 404 32.84 -18.23 24.41
C ALA A 404 32.31 -19.52 23.74
N PRO A 405 31.18 -20.09 24.20
CA PRO A 405 30.52 -21.21 23.53
C PRO A 405 30.20 -20.85 22.08
N LEU A 406 30.26 -21.82 21.17
CA LEU A 406 29.75 -21.62 19.82
C LEU A 406 28.22 -21.59 19.88
N ASP A 407 27.62 -20.46 19.55
CA ASP A 407 26.16 -20.32 19.50
C ASP A 407 25.56 -21.38 18.57
N PRO A 408 24.47 -22.07 18.95
CA PRO A 408 23.80 -23.04 18.09
C PRO A 408 23.32 -22.38 16.78
N LEU A 409 23.09 -23.20 15.74
CA LEU A 409 22.45 -22.72 14.52
C LEU A 409 21.13 -22.04 14.88
N PRO A 410 20.90 -20.76 14.50
CA PRO A 410 19.65 -20.11 14.78
C PRO A 410 18.53 -20.89 14.11
N GLU A 411 17.53 -21.30 14.90
CA GLU A 411 16.30 -21.87 14.35
C GLU A 411 15.66 -20.83 13.41
N PRO A 412 15.15 -21.24 12.25
CA PRO A 412 14.46 -20.31 11.37
C PRO A 412 13.30 -19.66 12.16
N PRO A 413 13.22 -18.31 12.23
CA PRO A 413 12.15 -17.66 12.97
C PRO A 413 10.81 -18.05 12.37
N LYS A 414 9.80 -18.30 13.21
CA LYS A 414 8.44 -18.54 12.72
C LYS A 414 7.94 -17.26 12.04
N LEU A 415 7.09 -17.41 11.02
CA LEU A 415 6.47 -16.26 10.34
C LEU A 415 5.69 -15.36 11.30
N SER A 416 5.10 -15.94 12.36
CA SER A 416 4.46 -15.23 13.46
C SER A 416 5.40 -14.31 14.25
N ASP A 417 6.69 -14.65 14.30
CA ASP A 417 7.69 -14.02 15.17
C ASP A 417 8.51 -12.97 14.42
N LEU A 418 8.40 -12.92 13.08
CA LEU A 418 9.08 -11.95 12.23
C LEU A 418 8.83 -10.49 12.64
N PRO A 419 7.58 -10.05 12.95
CA PRO A 419 7.35 -8.69 13.37
C PRO A 419 8.11 -8.35 14.66
N GLN A 420 8.09 -9.25 15.66
CA GLN A 420 8.82 -9.06 16.91
C GLN A 420 10.34 -9.07 16.69
N THR A 421 10.82 -9.91 15.79
CA THR A 421 12.25 -9.99 15.44
C THR A 421 12.73 -8.69 14.80
N ILE A 422 11.97 -8.13 13.86
CA ILE A 422 12.28 -6.84 13.21
C ILE A 422 12.28 -5.71 14.25
N LEU A 423 11.28 -5.65 15.12
CA LEU A 423 11.19 -4.66 16.19
C LEU A 423 12.37 -4.76 17.16
N ARG A 424 12.75 -5.98 17.55
CA ARG A 424 13.91 -6.23 18.40
C ARG A 424 15.20 -5.78 17.73
N MET A 425 15.44 -6.15 16.47
CA MET A 425 16.62 -5.74 15.72
C MET A 425 16.71 -4.22 15.58
N GLN A 426 15.60 -3.53 15.35
CA GLN A 426 15.59 -2.07 15.30
C GLN A 426 15.91 -1.45 16.66
N ARG A 427 15.35 -1.99 17.75
CA ARG A 427 15.66 -1.54 19.11
C ARG A 427 17.13 -1.73 19.45
N GLU A 428 17.70 -2.90 19.14
CA GLU A 428 19.12 -3.19 19.32
C GLU A 428 20.00 -2.26 18.47
N LEU A 429 19.60 -1.96 17.22
CA LEU A 429 20.31 -1.01 16.37
C LEU A 429 20.25 0.41 16.92
N GLU A 430 19.11 0.84 17.45
CA GLU A 430 18.92 2.19 18.00
C GLU A 430 19.65 2.34 19.35
N GLU A 431 19.59 1.32 20.21
CA GLU A 431 20.40 1.22 21.43
C GLU A 431 21.91 1.24 21.10
N ALA A 432 22.33 0.52 20.05
CA ALA A 432 23.72 0.55 19.58
C ALA A 432 24.13 1.93 19.03
N LYS A 433 23.24 2.62 18.29
CA LYS A 433 23.48 4.01 17.84
C LYS A 433 23.54 4.99 19.00
N GLN A 434 22.68 4.84 20.02
CA GLN A 434 22.70 5.67 21.22
C GLN A 434 23.98 5.46 22.02
N LEU A 435 24.41 4.20 22.20
CA LEU A 435 25.71 3.88 22.80
C LEU A 435 26.87 4.46 21.98
N ALA A 436 26.82 4.41 20.66
CA ALA A 436 27.88 4.90 19.77
C ALA A 436 27.92 6.44 19.58
N SER A 437 26.86 7.17 19.97
CA SER A 437 26.73 8.61 19.70
C SER A 437 26.99 9.55 20.88
N GLY A 438 27.21 9.02 22.09
CA GLY A 438 27.54 9.79 23.28
C GLY A 438 28.95 10.44 23.25
N PRO A 439 29.18 11.57 23.96
CA PRO A 439 30.48 12.25 24.02
C PRO A 439 31.63 11.36 24.55
N ALA A 440 31.33 10.51 25.53
CA ALA A 440 32.27 9.54 26.09
C ALA A 440 32.59 8.40 25.10
N ALA A 441 31.60 7.90 24.36
CA ALA A 441 31.81 6.88 23.33
C ALA A 441 32.61 7.39 22.12
N ARG A 442 32.40 8.65 21.72
CA ARG A 442 33.23 9.32 20.70
C ARG A 442 34.67 9.55 21.15
N ALA A 443 34.89 9.80 22.45
CA ALA A 443 36.24 9.87 23.01
C ALA A 443 36.87 8.48 23.10
N LEU A 444 36.13 7.48 23.57
CA LEU A 444 36.61 6.08 23.71
C LEU A 444 36.89 5.39 22.37
N ALA A 445 36.20 5.80 21.29
CA ALA A 445 36.42 5.33 19.93
C ALA A 445 37.49 6.13 19.15
N ASP A 446 38.07 7.18 19.75
CA ASP A 446 39.14 7.96 19.13
C ASP A 446 40.44 7.11 19.14
N PRO A 447 41.03 6.77 17.99
CA PRO A 447 42.23 5.92 17.93
C PRO A 447 43.45 6.54 18.64
N ASN A 448 43.42 7.86 18.90
CA ASN A 448 44.51 8.59 19.56
C ASN A 448 44.26 8.75 21.08
N LEU A 449 43.24 8.09 21.65
CA LEU A 449 42.81 8.28 23.04
C LEU A 449 43.91 8.07 24.09
N ARG A 450 44.80 7.09 23.87
CA ARG A 450 45.94 6.84 24.78
C ARG A 450 46.92 8.00 24.80
N GLU A 451 47.26 8.57 23.64
CA GLU A 451 48.14 9.74 23.55
C GLU A 451 47.45 10.99 24.10
N LEU A 452 46.16 11.16 23.84
CA LEU A 452 45.31 12.24 24.41
C LEU A 452 45.33 12.24 25.94
N ALA A 453 45.26 11.06 26.58
CA ALA A 453 45.25 10.91 28.03
C ALA A 453 46.64 11.07 28.66
N GLU A 454 47.70 10.60 28.00
CA GLU A 454 49.10 10.80 28.43
C GLU A 454 49.49 12.29 28.40
N VAL A 455 49.10 13.03 27.36
CA VAL A 455 49.40 14.46 27.22
C VAL A 455 48.65 15.33 28.25
N SER A 456 47.48 14.89 28.70
CA SER A 456 46.62 15.64 29.62
C SER A 456 46.66 15.17 31.09
N GLY A 457 47.40 14.09 31.38
CA GLY A 457 47.56 13.55 32.74
C GLY A 457 46.28 12.89 33.29
N VAL A 458 45.40 12.39 32.42
CA VAL A 458 44.11 11.81 32.81
C VAL A 458 44.24 10.29 32.99
N ASP A 459 43.71 9.78 34.11
CA ASP A 459 43.69 8.35 34.42
C ASP A 459 42.73 7.58 33.49
N MET A 460 43.29 6.65 32.70
CA MET A 460 42.58 5.86 31.70
C MET A 460 41.60 4.84 32.30
N ASP A 461 41.83 4.39 33.53
CA ASP A 461 40.92 3.47 34.22
C ASP A 461 39.72 4.21 34.83
N ALA A 462 39.84 5.51 35.07
CA ALA A 462 38.74 6.38 35.49
C ALA A 462 37.80 6.73 34.32
N LEU A 463 38.32 6.90 33.09
CA LEU A 463 37.53 7.16 31.87
C LEU A 463 36.67 5.98 31.39
N ARG A 464 37.01 4.76 31.81
CA ARG A 464 36.29 3.52 31.49
C ARG A 464 35.22 3.14 32.52
N LYS A 465 35.29 3.71 33.72
CA LYS A 465 34.23 3.56 34.73
C LYS A 465 33.16 4.59 34.38
N LEU A 466 32.08 4.13 33.76
CA LEU A 466 30.89 4.92 33.52
C LEU A 466 30.38 5.46 34.87
N ASP A 467 30.44 6.77 35.08
CA ASP A 467 29.53 7.40 36.03
C ASP A 467 28.15 7.42 35.36
N ASP A 468 27.11 7.06 36.13
CA ASP A 468 25.72 6.85 35.67
C ASP A 468 25.09 8.06 34.92
N ASP A 469 25.74 9.23 34.93
CA ASP A 469 25.27 10.47 34.28
C ASP A 469 25.99 10.83 32.96
N GLY A 470 26.93 10.03 32.46
CA GLY A 470 27.55 10.20 31.13
C GLY A 470 28.37 11.49 30.94
N LYS A 471 28.82 12.15 32.01
CA LYS A 471 29.64 13.38 31.96
C LYS A 471 31.14 13.06 32.03
N LEU A 472 31.93 13.82 31.25
CA LEU A 472 33.40 13.72 31.25
C LEU A 472 34.00 14.31 32.56
N PRO A 473 35.17 13.82 33.02
CA PRO A 473 35.87 14.37 34.19
C PRO A 473 36.17 15.87 34.05
N SER A 474 36.09 16.61 35.15
CA SER A 474 36.31 18.06 35.16
C SER A 474 37.75 18.41 34.74
N GLY A 475 37.88 19.24 33.71
CA GLY A 475 39.18 19.66 33.14
C GLY A 475 39.55 18.99 31.82
N PHE A 476 38.84 17.94 31.39
CA PHE A 476 39.04 17.32 30.08
C PHE A 476 38.28 18.08 28.98
N ASP A 477 38.99 18.89 28.19
CA ASP A 477 38.44 19.58 27.02
C ASP A 477 39.03 19.00 25.71
N PRO A 478 38.27 18.13 25.01
CA PRO A 478 38.71 17.48 23.77
C PRO A 478 39.14 18.46 22.68
N ARG A 479 38.65 19.72 22.72
CA ARG A 479 38.93 20.74 21.69
C ARG A 479 40.31 21.36 21.88
N LYS A 480 40.77 21.53 23.12
CA LYS A 480 42.13 22.02 23.42
C LYS A 480 43.20 20.99 23.06
N VAL A 481 42.94 19.71 23.29
CA VAL A 481 43.91 18.65 23.00
C VAL A 481 43.96 18.33 21.50
N LYS A 482 42.82 18.36 20.78
CA LYS A 482 42.80 18.27 19.31
C LYS A 482 43.58 19.39 18.62
N ARG A 483 43.60 20.59 19.21
CA ARG A 483 44.37 21.71 18.67
C ARG A 483 45.88 21.50 18.82
N HIS A 484 46.33 20.91 19.93
CA HIS A 484 47.74 20.53 20.13
C HIS A 484 48.17 19.34 19.26
N LEU A 485 47.29 18.36 19.02
CA LEU A 485 47.54 17.24 18.08
C LEU A 485 47.54 17.70 16.61
N ALA A 486 46.67 18.64 16.22
CA ALA A 486 46.66 19.22 14.88
C ALA A 486 47.95 20.00 14.56
N GLU A 487 48.60 20.57 15.58
CA GLU A 487 49.93 21.20 15.46
C GLU A 487 51.06 20.14 15.36
N PHE A 488 50.82 18.89 15.81
CA PHE A 488 51.76 17.77 15.74
C PHE A 488 51.61 16.95 14.43
N ASP A 489 50.39 16.82 13.90
CA ASP A 489 50.05 16.16 12.63
C ASP A 489 50.47 16.96 11.37
N ALA A 490 50.94 18.20 11.54
CA ALA A 490 51.50 19.02 10.45
C ALA A 490 52.89 18.57 9.96
N SER A 491 53.42 17.46 10.50
CA SER A 491 54.67 16.82 10.07
C SER A 491 54.41 15.68 9.06
N PRO A 492 55.23 15.49 8.00
CA PRO A 492 54.81 14.82 6.76
C PRO A 492 54.75 13.27 6.80
N HIS A 493 54.55 12.64 7.95
CA HIS A 493 54.80 11.19 8.11
C HIS A 493 53.68 10.33 8.70
N ALA A 494 52.44 10.82 8.87
CA ALA A 494 51.37 10.01 9.44
C ALA A 494 50.07 10.05 8.61
N GLN A 495 50.00 9.25 7.53
CA GLN A 495 48.73 8.87 6.90
C GLN A 495 48.68 7.38 6.62
N ALA A 496 48.00 6.62 7.48
CA ALA A 496 47.31 5.37 7.11
C ALA A 496 46.40 4.86 8.25
N LYS A 497 45.08 4.80 8.01
CA LYS A 497 44.23 3.58 8.06
C LYS A 497 42.73 3.89 8.25
N LEU A 498 42.00 3.86 7.13
CA LEU A 498 40.64 3.32 7.04
C LEU A 498 40.69 2.33 5.85
N GLY A 499 40.08 1.15 6.03
CA GLY A 499 40.34 -0.05 5.22
C GLY A 499 40.29 0.19 3.72
N ALA A 500 41.43 -0.05 3.06
CA ALA A 500 41.53 -0.01 1.61
C ALA A 500 40.74 -1.18 0.97
N PRO A 501 40.14 -0.99 -0.21
CA PRO A 501 39.57 -2.10 -0.97
C PRO A 501 40.67 -3.13 -1.31
N PRO A 502 40.31 -4.43 -1.44
CA PRO A 502 41.30 -5.46 -1.75
C PRO A 502 42.01 -5.15 -3.08
N PRO A 503 43.35 -5.33 -3.17
CA PRO A 503 44.10 -5.06 -4.39
C PRO A 503 43.84 -6.20 -5.40
N LEU A 504 42.90 -6.02 -6.31
CA LEU A 504 42.54 -7.05 -7.30
C LEU A 504 42.48 -6.45 -8.70
N ALA A 505 43.65 -6.38 -9.35
CA ALA A 505 43.79 -5.68 -10.63
C ALA A 505 44.54 -6.45 -11.72
N GLN A 506 44.69 -7.78 -11.64
CA GLN A 506 45.33 -8.50 -12.74
C GLN A 506 44.54 -9.67 -13.34
N THR A 507 43.48 -10.17 -12.68
CA THR A 507 42.71 -11.32 -13.20
C THR A 507 41.26 -11.34 -12.67
N LEU A 508 40.44 -10.33 -13.00
CA LEU A 508 39.01 -10.43 -12.71
C LEU A 508 38.28 -10.95 -13.95
N GLY A 509 37.65 -12.12 -13.80
CA GLY A 509 36.72 -12.64 -14.81
C GLY A 509 35.47 -11.75 -14.92
N PRO A 510 34.66 -11.91 -15.98
CA PRO A 510 33.51 -11.03 -16.28
C PRO A 510 32.55 -10.83 -15.11
N GLN A 511 32.34 -11.87 -14.30
CA GLN A 511 31.42 -11.84 -13.15
C GLN A 511 31.88 -10.93 -12.01
N VAL A 512 33.19 -10.85 -11.74
CA VAL A 512 33.71 -10.02 -10.65
C VAL A 512 33.76 -8.55 -11.07
N HIS A 513 34.06 -8.28 -12.35
CA HIS A 513 33.95 -6.92 -12.90
C HIS A 513 32.52 -6.41 -12.77
N GLN A 514 31.52 -7.22 -13.17
CA GLN A 514 30.11 -6.87 -13.06
C GLN A 514 29.69 -6.62 -11.61
N ALA A 515 30.11 -7.47 -10.67
CA ALA A 515 29.83 -7.28 -9.25
C ALA A 515 30.46 -5.98 -8.70
N TYR A 516 31.70 -5.66 -9.10
CA TYR A 516 32.36 -4.41 -8.72
C TYR A 516 31.68 -3.18 -9.37
N GLN A 517 31.35 -3.27 -10.66
CA GLN A 517 30.64 -2.23 -11.40
C GLN A 517 29.29 -1.90 -10.75
N GLN A 518 28.56 -2.87 -10.21
CA GLN A 518 27.30 -2.61 -9.50
C GLN A 518 27.47 -2.07 -8.07
N SER A 519 28.62 -2.26 -7.42
CA SER A 519 28.78 -1.98 -5.98
C SER A 519 29.81 -0.91 -5.64
N ALA A 520 30.63 -0.43 -6.60
CA ALA A 520 31.77 0.45 -6.32
C ALA A 520 31.40 1.73 -5.53
N HIS A 521 30.19 2.24 -5.68
CA HIS A 521 29.71 3.45 -5.00
C HIS A 521 29.34 3.22 -3.52
N GLN A 522 29.28 1.97 -3.07
CA GLN A 522 29.07 1.61 -1.65
C GLN A 522 30.35 1.78 -0.83
N PHE A 523 31.52 1.84 -1.49
CA PHE A 523 32.82 2.01 -0.86
C PHE A 523 33.30 3.46 -0.95
N ALA A 524 34.30 3.81 -0.13
CA ALA A 524 34.98 5.09 -0.25
C ALA A 524 35.72 5.16 -1.62
N PRO A 525 35.72 6.33 -2.29
CA PRO A 525 36.50 6.51 -3.51
C PRO A 525 37.97 6.12 -3.29
N PRO A 526 38.61 5.43 -4.24
CA PRO A 526 40.03 5.15 -4.18
C PRO A 526 40.85 6.45 -4.08
N PRO A 527 41.95 6.48 -3.30
CA PRO A 527 42.78 7.67 -3.22
C PRO A 527 43.44 7.98 -4.58
N PRO A 528 43.81 9.24 -4.83
CA PRO A 528 44.54 9.62 -6.04
C PRO A 528 45.80 8.79 -6.24
N MET A 529 46.11 8.47 -7.50
CA MET A 529 47.30 7.72 -7.85
C MET A 529 48.57 8.52 -7.49
N PRO A 530 49.60 7.89 -6.88
CA PRO A 530 50.83 8.59 -6.53
C PRO A 530 51.48 9.29 -7.74
N PRO A 531 52.05 10.51 -7.60
CA PRO A 531 52.44 11.38 -8.71
C PRO A 531 53.32 10.72 -9.79
N LEU A 532 54.35 9.96 -9.39
CA LEU A 532 55.24 9.26 -10.33
C LEU A 532 54.51 8.15 -11.10
N ARG A 533 53.58 7.45 -10.44
CA ARG A 533 52.76 6.41 -11.08
C ARG A 533 51.73 7.06 -12.00
N ALA A 534 51.09 8.16 -11.58
CA ALA A 534 50.18 8.94 -12.41
C ALA A 534 50.85 9.43 -13.69
N GLN A 535 52.05 10.03 -13.61
CA GLN A 535 52.80 10.49 -14.78
C GLN A 535 53.18 9.34 -15.72
N ARG A 536 53.55 8.17 -15.19
CA ARG A 536 53.83 6.97 -16.00
C ARG A 536 52.55 6.43 -16.67
N THR A 537 51.46 6.33 -15.93
CA THR A 537 50.15 5.87 -16.45
C THR A 537 49.67 6.80 -17.55
N ARG A 538 49.75 8.12 -17.34
CA ARG A 538 49.39 9.13 -18.33
C ARG A 538 50.22 9.01 -19.61
N ARG A 539 51.56 8.95 -19.51
CA ARG A 539 52.43 8.75 -20.68
C ARG A 539 52.15 7.46 -21.43
N LYS A 540 51.83 6.37 -20.71
CA LYS A 540 51.43 5.09 -21.33
C LYS A 540 50.12 5.23 -22.08
N LEU A 541 49.12 5.88 -21.49
CA LEU A 541 47.84 6.13 -22.13
C LEU A 541 48.02 7.04 -23.37
N GLU A 542 48.78 8.12 -23.26
CA GLU A 542 49.10 9.00 -24.41
C GLU A 542 49.79 8.23 -25.55
N ALA A 543 50.73 7.34 -25.24
CA ALA A 543 51.38 6.51 -26.24
C ALA A 543 50.41 5.52 -26.89
N GLN A 544 49.53 4.90 -26.09
CA GLN A 544 48.49 3.99 -26.58
C GLN A 544 47.51 4.72 -27.51
N LEU A 545 47.03 5.90 -27.12
CA LEU A 545 46.09 6.71 -27.90
C LEU A 545 46.64 7.19 -29.24
N LYS A 546 47.98 7.27 -29.41
CA LYS A 546 48.61 7.54 -30.71
C LYS A 546 48.53 6.36 -31.68
N GLY A 547 48.44 5.13 -31.16
CA GLY A 547 48.37 3.91 -31.98
C GLY A 547 46.94 3.38 -32.15
N SER A 548 46.16 3.34 -31.08
CA SER A 548 44.79 2.84 -31.05
C SER A 548 43.96 3.60 -30.02
N ARG A 549 42.71 3.97 -30.36
CA ARG A 549 41.73 4.52 -29.41
C ARG A 549 40.94 3.43 -28.67
N ASP A 550 41.57 2.27 -28.46
CA ASP A 550 41.02 1.15 -27.68
C ASP A 550 41.70 1.09 -26.31
N CYS A 551 40.93 1.35 -25.26
CA CYS A 551 41.33 1.40 -23.86
C CYS A 551 40.41 0.52 -23.00
N ARG A 552 39.80 -0.51 -23.58
CA ARG A 552 38.94 -1.46 -22.88
C ARG A 552 39.66 -2.16 -21.75
N ASP A 553 38.92 -2.46 -20.68
CA ASP A 553 39.39 -3.22 -19.52
C ASP A 553 40.60 -2.59 -18.78
N LEU A 554 41.00 -1.36 -19.13
CA LEU A 554 42.13 -0.71 -18.47
C LEU A 554 41.79 -0.31 -17.04
N ASN A 555 42.73 -0.55 -16.13
CA ASN A 555 42.68 -0.02 -14.77
C ASN A 555 43.39 1.34 -14.71
N LEU A 556 42.58 2.37 -14.51
CA LEU A 556 42.95 3.78 -14.38
C LEU A 556 42.47 4.33 -13.02
N THR A 557 42.36 3.47 -12.00
CA THR A 557 41.95 3.86 -10.65
C THR A 557 42.83 4.98 -10.10
N GLY A 558 42.21 6.08 -9.68
CA GLY A 558 42.89 7.26 -9.15
C GLY A 558 43.77 8.01 -10.17
N ALA A 559 43.76 7.65 -11.47
CA ALA A 559 44.66 8.24 -12.45
C ALA A 559 44.36 9.73 -12.68
N ASP A 560 45.40 10.53 -12.89
CA ASP A 560 45.28 11.91 -13.34
C ASP A 560 45.27 11.99 -14.88
N LEU A 561 44.06 12.15 -15.40
CA LEU A 561 43.74 12.26 -16.82
C LEU A 561 43.23 13.67 -17.17
N SER A 562 43.51 14.64 -16.29
CA SER A 562 43.05 16.02 -16.46
C SER A 562 43.52 16.64 -17.79
N GLY A 563 42.63 17.36 -18.47
CA GLY A 563 42.92 18.06 -19.74
C GLY A 563 43.24 17.17 -20.95
N MET A 564 43.12 15.84 -20.86
CA MET A 564 43.43 14.94 -21.99
C MET A 564 42.35 14.98 -23.08
N ASP A 565 42.77 14.86 -24.34
CA ASP A 565 41.84 14.47 -25.43
C ASP A 565 41.67 12.94 -25.42
N LEU A 566 40.51 12.52 -24.93
CA LEU A 566 40.04 11.16 -24.83
C LEU A 566 38.77 10.95 -25.68
N SER A 567 38.55 11.79 -26.71
CA SER A 567 37.34 11.73 -27.55
C SER A 567 37.29 10.41 -28.35
N ASN A 568 36.12 9.86 -28.66
CA ASN A 568 35.96 8.62 -29.44
C ASN A 568 36.85 7.45 -28.95
N VAL A 569 37.20 7.41 -27.66
CA VAL A 569 37.99 6.33 -27.08
C VAL A 569 37.04 5.26 -26.57
N ASN A 570 37.38 4.00 -26.82
CA ASN A 570 36.68 2.86 -26.28
C ASN A 570 37.21 2.54 -24.88
N PHE A 571 36.47 2.90 -23.85
CA PHE A 571 36.71 2.60 -22.45
C PHE A 571 35.74 1.54 -21.90
N GLN A 572 35.17 0.67 -22.75
CA GLN A 572 34.26 -0.36 -22.25
C GLN A 572 34.94 -1.16 -21.13
N ARG A 573 34.21 -1.33 -20.01
CA ARG A 573 34.69 -2.03 -18.80
C ARG A 573 35.96 -1.46 -18.17
N ALA A 574 36.38 -0.24 -18.52
CA ALA A 574 37.52 0.40 -17.85
C ALA A 574 37.18 0.74 -16.38
N ILE A 575 38.19 0.69 -15.51
CA ILE A 575 38.05 1.08 -14.10
C ILE A 575 38.70 2.45 -13.91
N LEU A 576 37.86 3.48 -13.80
CA LEU A 576 38.20 4.90 -13.61
C LEU A 576 37.81 5.39 -12.20
N ALA A 577 37.59 4.49 -11.25
CA ALA A 577 37.17 4.84 -9.89
C ALA A 577 38.18 5.81 -9.25
N GLY A 578 37.70 6.94 -8.73
CA GLY A 578 38.51 8.02 -8.15
C GLY A 578 39.44 8.76 -9.14
N ALA A 579 39.34 8.54 -10.45
CA ALA A 579 40.18 9.22 -11.43
C ALA A 579 39.85 10.72 -11.52
N THR A 580 40.88 11.54 -11.79
CA THR A 580 40.72 12.97 -12.08
C THR A 580 40.64 13.16 -13.59
N LEU A 581 39.45 13.50 -14.07
CA LEU A 581 39.12 13.78 -15.47
C LEU A 581 38.77 15.26 -15.68
N ALA A 582 39.18 16.13 -14.75
CA ALA A 582 38.92 17.55 -14.84
C ALA A 582 39.44 18.14 -16.16
N ASP A 583 38.63 18.96 -16.84
CA ASP A 583 38.93 19.57 -18.15
C ASP A 583 39.21 18.56 -19.29
N ALA A 584 38.99 17.25 -19.10
CA ALA A 584 39.21 16.25 -20.15
C ALA A 584 38.10 16.27 -21.20
N ARG A 585 38.41 15.84 -22.43
CA ARG A 585 37.44 15.69 -23.53
C ARG A 585 37.19 14.21 -23.81
N LEU A 586 36.00 13.72 -23.51
CA LEU A 586 35.53 12.35 -23.74
C LEU A 586 34.38 12.30 -24.77
N ASP A 587 34.33 13.28 -25.69
CA ASP A 587 33.26 13.40 -26.68
C ASP A 587 33.17 12.15 -27.56
N GLY A 588 31.99 11.53 -27.65
CA GLY A 588 31.73 10.34 -28.47
C GLY A 588 32.39 9.05 -27.97
N SER A 589 32.95 9.04 -26.77
CA SER A 589 33.61 7.87 -26.19
C SER A 589 32.62 6.80 -25.74
N ASP A 590 33.06 5.54 -25.71
CA ASP A 590 32.27 4.43 -25.20
C ASP A 590 32.74 4.03 -23.80
N LEU A 591 31.94 4.36 -22.79
CA LEU A 591 32.18 4.04 -21.38
C LEU A 591 31.19 2.95 -20.89
N SER A 592 30.67 2.12 -21.80
CA SER A 592 29.74 1.07 -21.40
C SER A 592 30.39 0.12 -20.38
N ASP A 593 29.66 -0.21 -19.32
CA ASP A 593 30.14 -1.05 -18.21
C ASP A 593 31.39 -0.50 -17.47
N ALA A 594 31.76 0.77 -17.67
CA ALA A 594 32.89 1.39 -16.99
C ALA A 594 32.55 1.82 -15.56
N VAL A 595 33.55 1.85 -14.69
CA VAL A 595 33.40 2.25 -13.29
C VAL A 595 34.04 3.61 -13.06
N LEU A 596 33.24 4.66 -12.94
CA LEU A 596 33.66 6.04 -12.64
C LEU A 596 33.30 6.46 -11.20
N ALA A 597 33.11 5.51 -10.30
CA ALA A 597 32.69 5.79 -8.93
C ALA A 597 33.68 6.76 -8.23
N GLY A 598 33.18 7.89 -7.75
CA GLY A 598 33.99 8.94 -7.12
C GLY A 598 34.95 9.68 -8.05
N ALA A 599 34.82 9.56 -9.39
CA ALA A 599 35.66 10.31 -10.32
C ALA A 599 35.32 11.82 -10.29
N ASP A 600 36.33 12.66 -10.56
CA ASP A 600 36.17 14.10 -10.73
C ASP A 600 36.08 14.46 -12.22
N LEU A 601 34.89 14.85 -12.66
CA LEU A 601 34.55 15.22 -14.03
C LEU A 601 34.38 16.73 -14.21
N THR A 602 34.93 17.54 -13.29
CA THR A 602 34.81 19.00 -13.31
C THR A 602 35.23 19.58 -14.66
N ARG A 603 34.34 20.31 -15.33
CA ARG A 603 34.53 20.94 -16.66
C ARG A 603 34.90 19.96 -17.78
N ALA A 604 34.68 18.66 -17.59
CA ALA A 604 34.89 17.68 -18.64
C ALA A 604 33.82 17.80 -19.74
N SER A 605 34.21 17.55 -20.99
CA SER A 605 33.28 17.41 -22.11
C SER A 605 32.99 15.92 -22.32
N MET A 606 31.74 15.51 -22.23
CA MET A 606 31.27 14.13 -22.40
C MET A 606 30.12 14.08 -23.41
N ARG A 607 30.20 14.90 -24.47
CA ARG A 607 29.11 15.03 -25.43
C ARG A 607 28.97 13.76 -26.26
N GLY A 608 27.75 13.23 -26.38
CA GLY A 608 27.51 12.03 -27.18
C GLY A 608 28.14 10.75 -26.62
N VAL A 609 28.56 10.74 -25.36
CA VAL A 609 29.18 9.58 -24.72
C VAL A 609 28.16 8.45 -24.51
N ASN A 610 28.61 7.19 -24.57
CA ASN A 610 27.81 6.04 -24.18
C ASN A 610 28.14 5.61 -22.74
N LEU A 611 27.19 5.75 -21.81
CA LEU A 611 27.29 5.38 -20.40
C LEU A 611 26.42 4.16 -20.04
N THR A 612 26.11 3.32 -21.02
CA THR A 612 25.30 2.11 -20.81
C THR A 612 25.90 1.24 -19.71
N ARG A 613 25.15 1.01 -18.62
CA ARG A 613 25.60 0.29 -17.42
C ARG A 613 26.86 0.85 -16.76
N ALA A 614 27.24 2.11 -17.02
CA ALA A 614 28.33 2.74 -16.29
C ALA A 614 27.93 3.01 -14.82
N ASN A 615 28.91 3.07 -13.92
CA ASN A 615 28.69 3.48 -12.53
C ASN A 615 29.36 4.82 -12.25
N LEU A 616 28.56 5.87 -12.11
CA LEU A 616 28.96 7.23 -11.72
C LEU A 616 28.60 7.54 -10.26
N GLY A 617 28.37 6.54 -9.42
CA GLY A 617 28.01 6.78 -8.03
C GLY A 617 29.10 7.55 -7.29
N ARG A 618 28.71 8.55 -6.50
CA ARG A 618 29.59 9.54 -5.84
C ARG A 618 30.46 10.38 -6.80
N ALA A 619 30.25 10.32 -8.11
CA ALA A 619 31.02 11.15 -9.04
C ALA A 619 30.75 12.64 -8.77
N HIS A 620 31.78 13.45 -8.98
CA HIS A 620 31.73 14.89 -8.84
C HIS A 620 31.75 15.54 -10.23
N CYS A 621 30.60 16.07 -10.64
CA CYS A 621 30.41 16.68 -11.95
C CYS A 621 30.08 18.16 -11.74
N VAL A 622 31.00 19.05 -12.06
CA VAL A 622 30.75 20.50 -11.97
C VAL A 622 31.04 21.11 -13.32
N GLN A 623 30.04 21.75 -13.92
CA GLN A 623 30.13 22.31 -15.28
C GLN A 623 30.52 21.27 -16.34
N THR A 624 30.11 20.01 -16.14
CA THR A 624 30.34 18.91 -17.08
C THR A 624 29.28 18.91 -18.18
N ASP A 625 29.69 18.65 -19.42
CA ASP A 625 28.80 18.63 -20.58
C ASP A 625 28.49 17.19 -21.03
N PHE A 626 27.31 16.68 -20.64
CA PHE A 626 26.76 15.38 -21.04
C PHE A 626 25.77 15.50 -22.21
N ALA A 627 25.78 16.58 -22.98
CA ALA A 627 24.80 16.76 -24.05
C ALA A 627 24.81 15.60 -25.05
N LYS A 628 23.63 15.10 -25.44
CA LYS A 628 23.43 13.98 -26.38
C LYS A 628 23.98 12.63 -25.92
N SER A 629 24.33 12.48 -24.64
CA SER A 629 24.80 11.21 -24.09
C SER A 629 23.70 10.14 -24.01
N GLN A 630 24.12 8.88 -24.02
CA GLN A 630 23.26 7.72 -23.78
C GLN A 630 23.49 7.20 -22.36
N ILE A 631 22.47 7.26 -21.51
CA ILE A 631 22.51 6.96 -20.08
C ILE A 631 21.50 5.86 -19.81
N THR A 632 21.88 4.62 -20.13
CA THR A 632 21.02 3.44 -20.00
C THR A 632 21.51 2.57 -18.86
N GLU A 633 20.66 2.20 -17.91
CA GLU A 633 21.02 1.35 -16.75
C GLU A 633 22.21 1.91 -15.93
N THR A 634 22.42 3.22 -15.99
CA THR A 634 23.55 3.89 -15.35
C THR A 634 23.27 4.16 -13.86
N THR A 635 24.25 3.92 -13.00
CA THR A 635 24.13 4.20 -11.55
C THR A 635 24.65 5.60 -11.23
N TRP A 636 23.84 6.41 -10.55
CA TRP A 636 24.18 7.80 -10.15
C TRP A 636 24.10 8.02 -8.63
N ASP A 637 24.10 6.94 -7.86
CA ASP A 637 23.90 6.96 -6.41
C ASP A 637 24.88 7.92 -5.72
N HIS A 638 24.36 8.87 -4.94
CA HIS A 638 25.14 9.93 -4.27
C HIS A 638 25.98 10.82 -5.19
N ALA A 639 25.79 10.79 -6.51
CA ALA A 639 26.51 11.67 -7.41
C ALA A 639 26.12 13.14 -7.16
N HIS A 640 27.09 14.04 -7.39
CA HIS A 640 26.88 15.47 -7.28
C HIS A 640 27.09 16.11 -8.66
N CYS A 641 26.04 16.70 -9.20
CA CYS A 641 26.10 17.46 -10.45
C CYS A 641 25.72 18.91 -10.17
N GLU A 642 26.62 19.86 -10.49
CA GLU A 642 26.35 21.29 -10.42
C GLU A 642 26.60 21.94 -11.78
N ARG A 643 25.66 22.74 -12.27
CA ARG A 643 25.75 23.48 -13.54
C ARG A 643 26.14 22.61 -14.74
N CYS A 644 25.70 21.35 -14.74
CA CYS A 644 25.97 20.41 -15.82
C CYS A 644 24.93 20.55 -16.94
N SER A 645 25.33 20.22 -18.17
CA SER A 645 24.41 20.14 -19.31
C SER A 645 24.09 18.69 -19.63
N PHE A 646 22.81 18.34 -19.64
CA PHE A 646 22.25 17.06 -20.09
C PHE A 646 21.34 17.27 -21.32
N LEU A 647 21.57 18.36 -22.07
CA LEU A 647 20.78 18.75 -23.22
C LEU A 647 20.69 17.61 -24.24
N ASP A 648 19.48 17.29 -24.70
CA ASP A 648 19.25 16.23 -25.71
C ASP A 648 19.78 14.83 -25.30
N SER A 649 20.02 14.57 -24.01
CA SER A 649 20.47 13.25 -23.52
C SER A 649 19.32 12.24 -23.41
N ALA A 650 19.65 10.94 -23.49
CA ALA A 650 18.69 9.85 -23.36
C ALA A 650 18.96 9.02 -22.10
N TRP A 651 17.98 8.94 -21.22
CA TRP A 651 18.00 8.27 -19.93
C TRP A 651 17.01 7.10 -19.92
N GLN A 652 17.49 5.88 -19.69
CA GLN A 652 16.65 4.68 -19.71
C GLN A 652 17.01 3.72 -18.57
N LEU A 653 16.00 3.13 -17.92
CA LEU A 653 16.17 1.99 -17.00
C LEU A 653 17.18 2.21 -15.85
N GLY A 654 17.30 3.42 -15.34
CA GLY A 654 18.25 3.71 -14.26
C GLY A 654 17.62 4.32 -13.02
N ARG A 655 18.50 4.68 -12.10
CA ARG A 655 18.13 5.22 -10.79
C ARG A 655 18.98 6.42 -10.38
N LEU A 656 18.34 7.40 -9.76
CA LEU A 656 18.97 8.47 -8.98
C LEU A 656 18.66 8.20 -7.50
N HIS A 657 19.59 7.61 -6.75
CA HIS A 657 19.42 7.43 -5.31
C HIS A 657 20.29 8.41 -4.53
N GLN A 658 19.68 9.29 -3.74
CA GLN A 658 20.40 10.34 -3.00
C GLN A 658 21.33 11.21 -3.86
N THR A 659 21.04 11.32 -5.16
CA THR A 659 21.75 12.17 -6.11
C THR A 659 21.38 13.64 -5.90
N ARG A 660 22.34 14.54 -6.11
CA ARG A 660 22.11 15.98 -6.07
C ARG A 660 22.38 16.59 -7.43
N LEU A 661 21.37 17.17 -8.06
CA LEU A 661 21.48 17.98 -9.27
C LEU A 661 21.18 19.44 -8.91
N LYS A 662 22.12 20.35 -9.20
CA LYS A 662 21.97 21.78 -8.94
C LYS A 662 22.24 22.58 -10.20
N ASP A 663 21.33 23.49 -10.54
CA ASP A 663 21.43 24.39 -11.69
C ASP A 663 21.74 23.67 -13.02
N CYS A 664 21.26 22.42 -13.16
CA CYS A 664 21.54 21.57 -14.32
C CYS A 664 20.52 21.79 -15.44
N ASP A 665 20.97 21.68 -16.68
CA ASP A 665 20.13 21.81 -17.87
C ASP A 665 19.77 20.44 -18.43
N LEU A 666 18.53 20.00 -18.22
CA LEU A 666 17.95 18.76 -18.74
C LEU A 666 16.94 19.05 -19.86
N SER A 667 17.05 20.21 -20.53
CA SER A 667 16.13 20.57 -21.62
C SER A 667 16.22 19.55 -22.77
N ARG A 668 15.06 19.19 -23.33
CA ARG A 668 14.89 18.17 -24.38
C ARG A 668 15.49 16.78 -24.05
N ALA A 669 15.86 16.52 -22.80
CA ALA A 669 16.28 15.20 -22.38
C ALA A 669 15.07 14.24 -22.41
N VAL A 670 15.34 12.97 -22.69
CA VAL A 670 14.32 11.91 -22.75
C VAL A 670 14.58 10.93 -21.62
N PHE A 671 13.64 10.80 -20.69
CA PHE A 671 13.65 9.82 -19.61
C PHE A 671 12.60 8.75 -19.87
N SER A 672 12.99 7.48 -19.75
CA SER A 672 12.06 6.35 -19.80
C SER A 672 12.36 5.38 -18.67
N GLN A 673 11.33 5.04 -17.89
CA GLN A 673 11.39 4.05 -16.80
C GLN A 673 12.49 4.38 -15.78
N TRP A 674 12.57 5.65 -15.40
CA TRP A 674 13.59 6.13 -14.46
C TRP A 674 13.02 6.35 -13.07
N THR A 675 13.80 6.00 -12.04
CA THR A 675 13.42 6.19 -10.64
C THR A 675 14.35 7.16 -9.92
N ALA A 676 13.80 8.14 -9.22
CA ALA A 676 14.52 9.09 -8.39
C ALA A 676 14.05 8.95 -6.95
N MET A 677 14.92 8.41 -6.08
CA MET A 677 14.61 8.14 -4.68
C MET A 677 15.53 8.96 -3.78
N SER A 678 14.93 9.81 -2.95
CA SER A 678 15.67 10.76 -2.10
C SER A 678 16.63 11.66 -2.86
N ALA A 679 16.37 11.90 -4.15
CA ALA A 679 17.15 12.80 -4.97
C ALA A 679 16.75 14.26 -4.71
N THR A 680 17.73 15.17 -4.79
CA THR A 680 17.52 16.61 -4.67
C THR A 680 17.84 17.27 -6.00
N LEU A 681 16.86 17.95 -6.58
CA LEU A 681 17.03 18.73 -7.81
C LEU A 681 16.70 20.19 -7.49
N GLU A 682 17.69 21.06 -7.60
CA GLU A 682 17.58 22.48 -7.32
C GLU A 682 17.91 23.29 -8.58
N GLY A 683 17.04 24.20 -9.00
CA GLY A 683 17.28 25.08 -10.15
C GLY A 683 17.41 24.34 -11.50
N CYS A 684 16.92 23.10 -11.59
CA CYS A 684 17.05 22.27 -12.78
C CYS A 684 16.00 22.62 -13.83
N ARG A 685 16.41 22.68 -15.10
CA ARG A 685 15.52 22.98 -16.25
C ARG A 685 15.21 21.71 -17.04
N PHE A 686 13.94 21.46 -17.29
CA PHE A 686 13.40 20.33 -18.03
C PHE A 686 12.61 20.80 -19.26
N ASN A 687 12.99 21.95 -19.84
CA ASN A 687 12.20 22.58 -20.88
C ASN A 687 12.14 21.67 -22.12
N GLU A 688 10.93 21.40 -22.60
CA GLU A 688 10.68 20.44 -23.70
C GLU A 688 11.19 19.00 -23.44
N ALA A 689 11.50 18.65 -22.19
CA ALA A 689 11.92 17.30 -21.83
C ALA A 689 10.74 16.32 -21.96
N ARG A 690 11.05 15.03 -22.16
CA ARG A 690 10.06 13.95 -22.22
C ARG A 690 10.33 12.94 -21.12
N LEU A 691 9.36 12.67 -20.28
CA LEU A 691 9.45 11.70 -19.20
C LEU A 691 8.32 10.67 -19.40
N ASP A 692 8.66 9.40 -19.54
CA ASP A 692 7.71 8.30 -19.68
C ASP A 692 7.95 7.23 -18.61
N GLN A 693 6.91 6.92 -17.83
CA GLN A 693 6.96 5.93 -16.74
C GLN A 693 8.05 6.22 -15.71
N CYS A 694 8.25 7.49 -15.36
CA CYS A 694 9.22 7.90 -14.34
C CYS A 694 8.58 8.03 -12.95
N LEU A 695 9.38 7.88 -11.90
CA LEU A 695 8.92 7.98 -10.53
C LEU A 695 9.89 8.80 -9.66
N PHE A 696 9.36 9.78 -8.93
CA PHE A 696 10.06 10.56 -7.92
C PHE A 696 9.50 10.23 -6.53
N MET A 697 10.36 9.81 -5.60
CA MET A 697 9.98 9.40 -4.25
C MET A 697 10.86 10.06 -3.19
N GLN A 698 10.24 10.60 -2.13
CA GLN A 698 10.92 11.05 -0.91
C GLN A 698 12.08 12.03 -1.16
N GLY A 699 11.97 12.86 -2.20
CA GLY A 699 13.00 13.76 -2.68
C GLY A 699 12.61 15.23 -2.62
N ALA A 700 13.37 16.10 -3.30
CA ALA A 700 13.05 17.52 -3.37
C ALA A 700 13.25 18.08 -4.78
N LEU A 701 12.28 18.88 -5.23
CA LEU A 701 12.28 19.66 -6.47
C LEU A 701 12.16 21.14 -6.13
N ALA A 702 13.29 21.84 -6.03
CA ALA A 702 13.35 23.26 -5.70
C ALA A 702 13.64 24.08 -6.96
N ASN A 703 12.83 25.10 -7.25
CA ASN A 703 12.99 25.96 -8.44
C ASN A 703 13.10 25.16 -9.76
N ALA A 704 12.44 24.01 -9.86
CA ALA A 704 12.47 23.18 -11.06
C ALA A 704 11.49 23.72 -12.12
N ASP A 705 11.96 23.80 -13.36
CA ASP A 705 11.17 24.31 -14.49
C ASP A 705 10.89 23.18 -15.49
N PHE A 706 9.63 22.79 -15.62
CA PHE A 706 9.15 21.80 -16.57
C PHE A 706 8.34 22.44 -17.70
N ALA A 707 8.60 23.71 -18.03
CA ALA A 707 7.89 24.40 -19.09
C ALA A 707 7.94 23.62 -20.42
N HIS A 708 6.79 23.46 -21.08
CA HIS A 708 6.63 22.72 -22.34
C HIS A 708 7.05 21.23 -22.29
N ALA A 709 7.28 20.65 -21.11
CA ALA A 709 7.64 19.25 -20.97
C ALA A 709 6.45 18.32 -21.26
N ASN A 710 6.75 17.08 -21.64
CA ASN A 710 5.77 16.01 -21.81
C ASN A 710 6.01 14.90 -20.79
N LEU A 711 5.07 14.70 -19.87
CA LEU A 711 5.12 13.70 -18.82
C LEU A 711 4.00 12.69 -19.05
N VAL A 712 4.37 11.41 -19.20
CA VAL A 712 3.43 10.30 -19.40
C VAL A 712 3.64 9.29 -18.28
N ARG A 713 2.60 9.05 -17.48
CA ARG A 713 2.59 8.14 -16.33
C ARG A 713 3.74 8.41 -15.35
N VAL A 714 3.93 9.70 -15.02
CA VAL A 714 4.95 10.13 -14.06
C VAL A 714 4.34 10.28 -12.67
N GLY A 715 4.97 9.65 -11.68
CA GLY A 715 4.55 9.72 -10.27
C GLY A 715 5.46 10.61 -9.43
N PHE A 716 4.85 11.43 -8.57
CA PHE A 716 5.51 12.19 -7.52
C PHE A 716 4.93 11.76 -6.17
N MET A 717 5.73 11.10 -5.33
CA MET A 717 5.31 10.57 -4.04
C MET A 717 6.17 11.15 -2.92
N ASP A 718 5.56 11.89 -2.00
CA ASP A 718 6.26 12.53 -0.88
C ASP A 718 7.46 13.38 -1.34
N VAL A 719 7.29 14.10 -2.44
CA VAL A 719 8.30 15.00 -2.99
C VAL A 719 8.08 16.40 -2.45
N ALA A 720 9.12 16.98 -1.86
CA ALA A 720 9.09 18.38 -1.43
C ALA A 720 9.26 19.31 -2.63
N PHE A 721 8.26 20.14 -2.91
CA PHE A 721 8.34 21.19 -3.92
C PHE A 721 8.61 22.53 -3.24
N SER A 722 9.46 23.37 -3.82
CA SER A 722 9.68 24.73 -3.29
C SER A 722 10.18 25.71 -4.34
N GLY A 723 10.04 27.00 -4.04
CA GLY A 723 10.51 28.09 -4.91
C GLY A 723 9.69 28.22 -6.19
N ARG A 724 10.35 28.61 -7.29
CA ARG A 724 9.70 28.88 -8.59
C ARG A 724 9.48 27.60 -9.39
N PHE A 725 8.59 26.74 -8.90
CA PHE A 725 8.19 25.53 -9.64
C PHE A 725 7.26 25.87 -10.80
N SER A 726 7.50 25.30 -11.98
CA SER A 726 6.77 25.59 -13.22
C SER A 726 6.42 24.32 -13.99
N LEU A 727 5.18 24.22 -14.45
CA LEU A 727 4.67 23.28 -15.45
C LEU A 727 3.97 24.06 -16.58
N GLN A 728 4.43 25.28 -16.85
CA GLN A 728 3.81 26.14 -17.86
C GLN A 728 3.76 25.42 -19.23
N ASP A 729 2.58 25.37 -19.83
CA ASP A 729 2.34 24.74 -21.14
C ASP A 729 2.83 23.28 -21.24
N ALA A 730 3.04 22.61 -20.10
CA ALA A 730 3.42 21.20 -20.05
C ALA A 730 2.21 20.29 -20.31
N THR A 731 2.48 19.09 -20.82
CA THR A 731 1.46 18.03 -20.97
C THR A 731 1.74 16.92 -19.98
N LEU A 732 0.73 16.52 -19.22
CA LEU A 732 0.77 15.46 -18.23
C LEU A 732 -0.37 14.48 -18.52
N ASP A 733 -0.04 13.21 -18.73
CA ASP A 733 -0.99 12.17 -19.11
C ASP A 733 -0.83 10.95 -18.18
N GLY A 734 -1.84 10.68 -17.34
CA GLY A 734 -1.77 9.60 -16.36
C GLY A 734 -0.79 9.85 -15.21
N CYS A 735 -0.45 11.12 -14.92
CA CYS A 735 0.48 11.48 -13.85
C CYS A 735 -0.20 11.52 -12.48
N SER A 736 0.55 11.21 -11.41
CA SER A 736 0.06 11.25 -10.04
C SER A 736 0.94 12.08 -9.12
N PHE A 737 0.29 12.89 -8.27
CA PHE A 737 0.89 13.56 -7.13
C PHE A 737 0.25 12.96 -5.87
N ALA A 738 1.05 12.27 -5.07
CA ALA A 738 0.60 11.54 -3.90
C ALA A 738 1.43 11.89 -2.66
N GLY A 739 0.79 11.82 -1.50
CA GLY A 739 1.40 12.23 -0.23
C GLY A 739 1.34 13.75 -0.03
N ARG A 740 2.32 14.31 0.69
CA ARG A 740 2.31 15.75 0.98
C ARG A 740 2.85 16.55 -0.20
N VAL A 741 1.96 17.19 -0.95
CA VAL A 741 2.28 17.94 -2.18
C VAL A 741 1.98 19.43 -1.98
N GLU A 742 3.02 20.25 -1.97
CA GLU A 742 2.95 21.69 -1.71
C GLU A 742 3.37 22.49 -2.96
N LEU A 743 2.42 22.85 -3.82
CA LEU A 743 2.61 23.58 -5.08
C LEU A 743 2.09 25.03 -4.98
N ALA A 744 2.14 25.63 -3.79
CA ALA A 744 1.69 27.00 -3.58
C ALA A 744 2.49 27.99 -4.46
N GLY A 745 1.79 28.86 -5.16
CA GLY A 745 2.39 29.85 -6.08
C GLY A 745 3.03 29.27 -7.35
N ALA A 746 2.82 27.99 -7.66
CA ALA A 746 3.38 27.37 -8.85
C ALA A 746 2.83 28.00 -10.15
N CYS A 747 3.66 28.04 -11.20
CA CYS A 747 3.24 28.47 -12.54
C CYS A 747 2.76 27.26 -13.34
N LEU A 748 1.44 27.14 -13.52
CA LEU A 748 0.76 26.04 -14.22
C LEU A 748 -0.06 26.55 -15.42
N ARG A 749 0.23 27.76 -15.89
CA ARG A 749 -0.47 28.42 -16.99
C ARG A 749 -0.42 27.55 -18.25
N GLY A 750 -1.58 27.34 -18.89
CA GLY A 750 -1.67 26.58 -20.14
C GLY A 750 -1.39 25.07 -20.02
N MET A 751 -1.11 24.56 -18.81
CA MET A 751 -0.83 23.15 -18.56
C MET A 751 -2.00 22.27 -19.04
N GLN A 752 -1.69 21.13 -19.63
CA GLN A 752 -2.65 20.08 -19.99
C GLN A 752 -2.48 18.89 -19.05
N PHE A 753 -3.53 18.51 -18.31
CA PHE A 753 -3.48 17.44 -17.33
C PHE A 753 -4.64 16.46 -17.52
N ARG A 754 -4.32 15.28 -18.05
CA ARG A 754 -5.29 14.27 -18.47
C ARG A 754 -5.17 13.01 -17.65
N GLN A 755 -6.30 12.44 -17.23
CA GLN A 755 -6.36 11.11 -16.58
C GLN A 755 -5.41 10.96 -15.38
N GLY A 756 -5.11 12.06 -14.69
CA GLY A 756 -4.17 12.09 -13.57
C GLY A 756 -4.85 12.44 -12.25
N SER A 757 -4.08 12.39 -11.16
CA SER A 757 -4.54 12.78 -9.83
C SER A 757 -3.56 13.73 -9.17
N ALA A 758 -4.08 14.83 -8.60
CA ALA A 758 -3.39 15.74 -7.71
C ALA A 758 -4.14 15.89 -6.38
N ARG A 759 -4.91 14.86 -5.98
CA ARG A 759 -5.81 14.89 -4.82
C ARG A 759 -5.08 15.38 -3.56
N GLY A 760 -5.67 16.34 -2.86
CA GLY A 760 -5.15 16.86 -1.60
C GLY A 760 -3.96 17.82 -1.74
N ALA A 761 -3.53 18.18 -2.96
CA ALA A 761 -2.41 19.10 -3.16
C ALA A 761 -2.74 20.53 -2.72
N THR A 762 -1.75 21.21 -2.12
CA THR A 762 -1.82 22.66 -1.87
C THR A 762 -1.39 23.41 -3.12
N LEU A 763 -2.29 24.20 -3.69
CA LEU A 763 -2.11 25.01 -4.91
C LEU A 763 -2.49 26.48 -4.65
N SER A 764 -2.42 26.94 -3.40
CA SER A 764 -2.79 28.30 -3.03
C SER A 764 -1.95 29.33 -3.80
N GLY A 765 -2.59 30.33 -4.39
CA GLY A 765 -1.96 31.37 -5.19
C GLY A 765 -1.31 30.89 -6.51
N ALA A 766 -1.57 29.65 -6.94
CA ALA A 766 -1.03 29.13 -8.20
C ALA A 766 -1.63 29.86 -9.42
N ASP A 767 -0.82 30.05 -10.46
CA ASP A 767 -1.27 30.56 -11.76
C ASP A 767 -1.67 29.38 -12.65
N MET A 768 -2.96 29.12 -12.77
CA MET A 768 -3.56 28.05 -13.59
C MET A 768 -4.32 28.61 -14.80
N ARG A 769 -4.02 29.83 -15.25
CA ARG A 769 -4.75 30.47 -16.35
C ARG A 769 -4.69 29.62 -17.62
N ASN A 770 -5.85 29.41 -18.24
CA ASN A 770 -6.01 28.60 -19.45
C ASN A 770 -5.50 27.15 -19.34
N ALA A 771 -5.34 26.63 -18.12
CA ALA A 771 -5.05 25.21 -17.94
C ALA A 771 -6.21 24.36 -18.50
N ARG A 772 -5.90 23.15 -18.95
CA ARG A 772 -6.85 22.18 -19.47
C ARG A 772 -6.76 20.90 -18.67
N LEU A 773 -7.80 20.60 -17.91
CA LEU A 773 -7.93 19.38 -17.11
C LEU A 773 -8.98 18.51 -17.78
N THR A 774 -8.76 17.21 -17.89
CA THR A 774 -9.74 16.30 -18.52
C THR A 774 -9.71 14.95 -17.85
N ALA A 775 -10.85 14.52 -17.32
CA ALA A 775 -10.99 13.25 -16.61
C ALA A 775 -9.93 13.07 -15.50
N SER A 776 -9.69 14.13 -14.73
CA SER A 776 -8.63 14.18 -13.70
C SER A 776 -9.22 14.39 -12.30
N ASP A 777 -8.45 14.09 -11.25
CA ASP A 777 -8.87 14.25 -9.84
C ASP A 777 -8.07 15.34 -9.11
N PHE A 778 -8.76 16.42 -8.75
CA PHE A 778 -8.30 17.54 -7.92
C PHE A 778 -9.13 17.66 -6.63
N SER A 779 -9.78 16.58 -6.22
CA SER A 779 -10.55 16.55 -4.96
C SER A 779 -9.65 16.88 -3.77
N GLU A 780 -10.20 17.54 -2.75
CA GLU A 780 -9.52 17.93 -1.51
C GLU A 780 -8.31 18.87 -1.69
N CYS A 781 -8.09 19.41 -2.89
CA CYS A 781 -7.05 20.41 -3.12
C CYS A 781 -7.36 21.75 -2.45
N ARG A 782 -6.31 22.51 -2.13
CA ARG A 782 -6.42 23.90 -1.69
C ARG A 782 -6.01 24.84 -2.83
N LEU A 783 -6.97 25.49 -3.46
CA LEU A 783 -6.80 26.45 -4.57
C LEU A 783 -7.09 27.88 -4.12
N GLN A 784 -6.82 28.19 -2.86
CA GLN A 784 -7.11 29.51 -2.28
C GLN A 784 -6.34 30.61 -3.04
N ASP A 785 -7.01 31.70 -3.41
CA ASP A 785 -6.44 32.84 -4.14
C ASP A 785 -5.72 32.47 -5.46
N ALA A 786 -5.97 31.28 -6.02
CA ALA A 786 -5.39 30.84 -7.29
C ALA A 786 -6.08 31.52 -8.49
N ASP A 787 -5.33 31.75 -9.58
CA ASP A 787 -5.88 32.29 -10.81
C ASP A 787 -6.16 31.17 -11.82
N LEU A 788 -7.43 30.80 -11.96
CA LEU A 788 -7.95 29.78 -12.87
C LEU A 788 -8.71 30.41 -14.05
N THR A 789 -8.42 31.66 -14.41
CA THR A 789 -9.10 32.35 -15.51
C THR A 789 -8.97 31.56 -16.81
N GLY A 790 -10.10 31.27 -17.47
CA GLY A 790 -10.14 30.49 -18.72
C GLY A 790 -9.83 29.00 -18.58
N LEU A 791 -9.81 28.46 -17.35
CA LEU A 791 -9.68 27.02 -17.10
C LEU A 791 -10.71 26.23 -17.91
N THR A 792 -10.31 25.11 -18.51
CA THR A 792 -11.24 24.15 -19.11
C THR A 792 -11.07 22.81 -18.41
N ALA A 793 -12.10 22.32 -17.73
CA ALA A 793 -11.99 21.15 -16.86
C ALA A 793 -13.14 20.13 -17.04
N PRO A 794 -13.54 19.73 -18.27
CA PRO A 794 -14.64 18.79 -18.43
C PRO A 794 -14.38 17.47 -17.70
N ASP A 795 -15.44 16.93 -17.08
CA ASP A 795 -15.43 15.62 -16.41
C ASP A 795 -14.32 15.50 -15.34
N THR A 796 -13.93 16.61 -14.71
CA THR A 796 -12.89 16.66 -13.68
C THR A 796 -13.50 16.68 -12.29
N HIS A 797 -12.86 15.99 -11.34
CA HIS A 797 -13.31 15.93 -9.95
C HIS A 797 -12.65 17.03 -9.11
N PHE A 798 -13.46 17.77 -8.37
CA PHE A 798 -13.09 18.83 -7.44
C PHE A 798 -13.88 18.69 -6.13
N VAL A 799 -14.13 17.44 -5.72
CA VAL A 799 -14.92 17.16 -4.52
C VAL A 799 -14.16 17.66 -3.30
N ARG A 800 -14.79 18.48 -2.44
CA ARG A 800 -14.16 19.16 -1.28
C ARG A 800 -12.97 20.06 -1.61
N THR A 801 -12.83 20.50 -2.85
CA THR A 801 -11.77 21.45 -3.21
C THR A 801 -12.08 22.84 -2.64
N ASP A 802 -11.06 23.49 -2.07
CA ASP A 802 -11.19 24.84 -1.53
C ASP A 802 -10.76 25.89 -2.56
N PHE A 803 -11.73 26.61 -3.12
CA PHE A 803 -11.54 27.71 -4.06
C PHE A 803 -11.65 29.09 -3.39
N THR A 804 -11.45 29.20 -2.07
CA THR A 804 -11.64 30.48 -1.37
C THR A 804 -10.78 31.60 -1.99
N GLY A 805 -11.40 32.68 -2.45
CA GLY A 805 -10.71 33.80 -3.10
C GLY A 805 -10.19 33.53 -4.52
N ALA A 806 -10.42 32.34 -5.08
CA ALA A 806 -9.91 31.96 -6.40
C ALA A 806 -10.63 32.70 -7.55
N CYS A 807 -9.92 32.97 -8.64
CA CYS A 807 -10.47 33.56 -9.86
C CYS A 807 -10.77 32.49 -10.91
N LEU A 808 -12.03 32.13 -11.11
CA LEU A 808 -12.53 31.17 -12.10
C LEU A 808 -13.25 31.86 -13.27
N ARG A 809 -12.88 33.10 -13.61
CA ARG A 809 -13.52 33.86 -14.68
C ARG A 809 -13.46 33.12 -16.02
N ASN A 810 -14.58 33.00 -16.69
CA ASN A 810 -14.74 32.28 -17.96
C ASN A 810 -14.24 30.81 -17.90
N ALA A 811 -14.24 30.19 -16.72
CA ALA A 811 -13.89 28.77 -16.59
C ALA A 811 -14.99 27.88 -17.16
N ASN A 812 -14.62 26.84 -17.90
CA ASN A 812 -15.53 25.81 -18.37
C ASN A 812 -15.49 24.60 -17.44
N LEU A 813 -16.52 24.46 -16.59
CA LEU A 813 -16.67 23.43 -15.57
C LEU A 813 -17.81 22.45 -15.90
N ILE A 814 -18.08 22.25 -17.19
CA ILE A 814 -19.14 21.34 -17.65
C ILE A 814 -18.92 19.92 -17.12
N ASN A 815 -19.99 19.29 -16.61
CA ASN A 815 -19.97 17.95 -16.00
C ASN A 815 -18.97 17.75 -14.83
N CYS A 816 -18.39 18.81 -14.25
CA CYS A 816 -17.48 18.66 -13.11
C CYS A 816 -18.19 18.09 -11.88
N LEU A 817 -17.47 17.33 -11.06
CA LEU A 817 -17.92 16.95 -9.71
C LEU A 817 -17.34 17.93 -8.68
N LEU A 818 -18.10 18.93 -8.28
CA LEU A 818 -17.74 20.00 -7.33
C LEU A 818 -18.43 19.79 -5.97
N GLY A 819 -18.85 18.56 -5.67
CA GLY A 819 -19.57 18.24 -4.45
C GLY A 819 -18.79 18.68 -3.21
N LYS A 820 -19.43 19.41 -2.28
CA LYS A 820 -18.81 19.94 -1.05
C LYS A 820 -17.64 20.92 -1.26
N ALA A 821 -17.42 21.42 -2.48
CA ALA A 821 -16.39 22.43 -2.74
C ALA A 821 -16.71 23.76 -2.03
N ILE A 822 -15.68 24.56 -1.75
CA ILE A 822 -15.81 25.86 -1.06
C ILE A 822 -15.52 26.98 -2.06
N PHE A 823 -16.43 27.94 -2.21
CA PHE A 823 -16.32 29.06 -3.16
C PHE A 823 -16.39 30.44 -2.49
N LEU A 824 -16.13 30.53 -1.18
CA LEU A 824 -16.15 31.81 -0.45
C LEU A 824 -15.21 32.83 -1.12
N ARG A 825 -15.70 34.01 -1.45
CA ARG A 825 -14.96 35.08 -2.16
C ARG A 825 -14.42 34.68 -3.54
N ALA A 826 -14.82 33.53 -4.09
CA ALA A 826 -14.40 33.11 -5.42
C ALA A 826 -15.13 33.93 -6.50
N ASN A 827 -14.46 34.23 -7.60
CA ASN A 827 -15.08 34.87 -8.77
C ASN A 827 -15.31 33.84 -9.88
N LEU A 828 -16.57 33.47 -10.14
CA LEU A 828 -16.99 32.58 -11.22
C LEU A 828 -17.68 33.33 -12.38
N ASP A 829 -17.37 34.61 -12.58
CA ASP A 829 -18.03 35.42 -13.60
C ASP A 829 -17.81 34.83 -15.00
N GLY A 830 -18.89 34.61 -15.73
CA GLY A 830 -18.88 33.96 -17.05
C GLY A 830 -18.51 32.47 -17.05
N ALA A 831 -18.42 31.82 -15.88
CA ALA A 831 -18.11 30.40 -15.80
C ALA A 831 -19.28 29.53 -16.31
N ASN A 832 -18.98 28.38 -16.92
CA ASN A 832 -19.97 27.42 -17.39
C ASN A 832 -20.08 26.24 -16.41
N LEU A 833 -21.22 26.10 -15.73
CA LEU A 833 -21.54 25.04 -14.77
C LEU A 833 -22.62 24.08 -15.29
N PHE A 834 -22.85 24.03 -16.61
CA PHE A 834 -23.83 23.10 -17.19
C PHE A 834 -23.55 21.66 -16.74
N ARG A 835 -24.55 21.00 -16.13
CA ARG A 835 -24.45 19.62 -15.61
C ARG A 835 -23.36 19.39 -14.56
N ALA A 836 -22.75 20.44 -14.03
CA ALA A 836 -21.82 20.30 -12.91
C ALA A 836 -22.58 19.86 -11.65
N ASP A 837 -21.98 18.98 -10.86
CA ASP A 837 -22.48 18.60 -9.53
C ASP A 837 -21.91 19.55 -8.49
N VAL A 838 -22.69 20.55 -8.07
CA VAL A 838 -22.35 21.51 -7.02
C VAL A 838 -23.10 21.19 -5.72
N ALA A 839 -23.53 19.94 -5.54
CA ALA A 839 -24.24 19.53 -4.35
C ALA A 839 -23.39 19.77 -3.09
N GLN A 840 -24.02 20.32 -2.05
CA GLN A 840 -23.37 20.68 -0.79
C GLN A 840 -22.18 21.66 -0.91
N ALA A 841 -21.99 22.33 -2.05
CA ALA A 841 -20.96 23.37 -2.15
C ALA A 841 -21.27 24.56 -1.23
N LEU A 842 -20.23 25.20 -0.70
CA LEU A 842 -20.36 26.43 0.10
C LEU A 842 -20.22 27.65 -0.80
N MET A 843 -21.32 28.38 -0.94
CA MET A 843 -21.43 29.64 -1.67
C MET A 843 -22.22 30.62 -0.80
N ASP A 844 -21.84 31.89 -0.82
CA ASP A 844 -22.52 32.99 -0.12
C ASP A 844 -22.52 34.26 -1.00
N ASP A 845 -22.96 35.40 -0.46
CA ASP A 845 -23.02 36.68 -1.17
C ASP A 845 -21.63 37.19 -1.63
N SER A 846 -20.53 36.60 -1.14
CA SER A 846 -19.18 36.91 -1.59
C SER A 846 -18.76 36.12 -2.84
N THR A 847 -19.55 35.13 -3.25
CA THR A 847 -19.29 34.31 -4.44
C THR A 847 -19.79 35.03 -5.69
N GLY A 848 -18.88 35.48 -6.55
CA GLY A 848 -19.22 36.14 -7.82
C GLY A 848 -19.75 35.13 -8.84
N LEU A 849 -20.97 35.36 -9.35
CA LEU A 849 -21.65 34.49 -10.32
C LEU A 849 -22.19 35.27 -11.52
N ASP A 850 -21.68 36.48 -11.76
CA ASP A 850 -22.22 37.35 -12.81
C ASP A 850 -22.00 36.69 -14.18
N HIS A 851 -23.08 36.51 -14.95
CA HIS A 851 -23.07 35.84 -16.25
C HIS A 851 -22.66 34.36 -16.21
N ALA A 852 -22.60 33.72 -15.03
CA ALA A 852 -22.32 32.29 -14.93
C ALA A 852 -23.50 31.45 -15.46
N TYR A 853 -23.21 30.43 -16.28
CA TYR A 853 -24.22 29.53 -16.81
C TYR A 853 -24.50 28.37 -15.84
N THR A 854 -25.56 28.50 -15.04
CA THR A 854 -25.90 27.54 -13.96
C THR A 854 -27.09 26.63 -14.27
N GLN A 855 -27.64 26.72 -15.50
CA GLN A 855 -28.77 25.89 -15.92
C GLN A 855 -28.34 24.42 -15.96
N GLY A 856 -29.14 23.51 -15.38
CA GLY A 856 -28.85 22.08 -15.36
C GLY A 856 -27.74 21.64 -14.39
N ALA A 857 -27.15 22.55 -13.60
CA ALA A 857 -26.26 22.18 -12.51
C ALA A 857 -27.04 21.40 -11.44
N LYS A 858 -26.48 20.29 -10.95
CA LYS A 858 -27.04 19.51 -9.84
C LYS A 858 -26.67 20.20 -8.53
N ARG A 859 -27.69 20.68 -7.80
CA ARG A 859 -27.53 21.48 -6.57
C ARG A 859 -27.92 20.71 -5.30
N TRP A 860 -28.56 19.55 -5.46
CA TRP A 860 -29.11 18.78 -4.36
C TRP A 860 -28.22 17.57 -4.01
N PRO A 861 -28.02 17.29 -2.71
CA PRO A 861 -28.62 18.00 -1.59
C PRO A 861 -27.89 19.34 -1.34
N ALA A 862 -28.62 20.36 -0.85
CA ALA A 862 -28.02 21.63 -0.48
C ALA A 862 -27.15 21.47 0.78
N ARG A 863 -26.10 22.29 0.92
CA ARG A 863 -25.29 22.28 2.15
C ARG A 863 -26.17 22.77 3.30
N GLN A 864 -26.33 21.96 4.35
CA GLN A 864 -26.97 22.44 5.56
C GLN A 864 -26.01 23.39 6.28
N PRO A 865 -26.49 24.51 6.87
CA PRO A 865 -25.66 25.32 7.74
C PRO A 865 -25.08 24.41 8.83
N GLU A 866 -23.76 24.48 9.05
CA GLU A 866 -23.09 23.65 10.05
C GLU A 866 -23.79 23.86 11.38
N ASN A 867 -24.42 22.81 11.91
CA ASN A 867 -25.02 22.86 13.24
C ASN A 867 -23.87 23.12 14.21
N PRO A 868 -23.83 24.27 14.91
CA PRO A 868 -22.84 24.47 15.96
C PRO A 868 -23.11 23.38 17.01
N ALA A 869 -22.17 22.43 17.10
CA ALA A 869 -22.24 21.31 18.03
C ALA A 869 -22.22 21.80 19.49
#